data_AF-A0A934GTM0-F1
#
_entry.id   AF-A0A934GTM0-F1
#
_cell.length_a   1.000
_cell.length_b   1.000
_cell.length_c   1.000
_cell.angle_alpha   90.00
_cell.angle_beta   90.00
_cell.angle_gamma   90.00
#
_symmetry.space_group_name_H-M   'P 1'
#
loop_
_entity.id
_entity.type
_entity.pdbx_description
1 polymer ?
#
loop_
_entity_poly.entity_id
_entity_poly.type
_entity_poly.pdbx_seq_one_letter_code
_entity_poly.pdbx_strand_id
1 'polypeptide(L)'
;MVFIVTCTIFFPAHHRIALSQSPTTQTQKVESEDARVDRAGTWSKQTAGAASSGSYLYGGGGANDSLGLHFYGSTVEIIYVSGPQLGTLAIEVDGTVLRTVITAADVTAYNQSAKINYLSDEWHTVRVYAQEGGTVAIDAFVANLDAPPPTFVDPTANPDRPAGSSAGATTPPANPAPSADTVRAPRLAELGHILINEVDADGPDAVELFNPTTAAVNITGWQVRIYYNNALDVTWTLPTFALYPGAYVTLYESAGSNTGTALYYNQNTNIEMDLNGAVALVTNSNTGVDFFRWGGSTINPTAPDTWSGSPTFTYNSAQSLGRNEQNDDDNSSTDWFAQCPTLGKANDACLVLNEFYVGGTDAVEIFNPTSTTITLTGYQFTSYSSVTTVDGTYTFPAASIPAGGYVVISEAAGTNTATTFYANFNFAWNAGDGGGLLTTGVGGSVVDFARWGSTTVAPAGAGWFGGALPVAGTDESSLQRRPSSEDGDRTSDFCFHLVSLGTLNRPCVVINEIYGGDPDGVEIYNASLAAYTLTGFQVIIYDYDGTAGVNFVFPAFTLNPMSYVRVFEGVGTNTAAVLFGGGSLGWIAGDSGAAQLYNEGSNGVDFVRLGSNNTLGLNGANFISPNAPVFPTLVNASTVGRNTSGGDFDEGADWCVQPITPGYSNYGCPARLAVFAPSLNYVSLVDSTANPPAPNAYLSYGSGSPAATANGQWVMGDWDGDGRQTPGVYVTSGASAGVFYTTNDVGATPNWTATWFGLFAGVAGNQPVVGRFAVTANDCLGVMDSQNFPPYGTAFALYYTCVTSGGNPAKTVQWNSVLLPDSGGFSGTFQFGAGDFDGNGIDSIACRRGTYITWSNTNPNTVNGTFPNAQYFASPVAGSNNFVVGDFDNNGVDSFGLFFPASNGTVYFKNDLAFNSGAIPGSQTVGLPIGTATTATTWKGY
;
A
#
# COMPACT_ATOMS: atom_id res chain seq x y z
N MET A 1 12.64 -89.91 -20.84
CA MET A 1 13.23 -88.72 -21.50
C MET A 1 12.60 -87.50 -20.86
N VAL A 2 13.40 -86.66 -20.21
CA VAL A 2 12.92 -85.44 -19.53
C VAL A 2 13.35 -84.26 -20.38
N PHE A 3 12.39 -83.53 -20.95
CA PHE A 3 12.67 -82.29 -21.67
C PHE A 3 12.86 -81.16 -20.67
N ILE A 4 14.07 -80.62 -20.61
CA ILE A 4 14.39 -79.42 -19.83
C ILE A 4 13.92 -78.22 -20.64
N VAL A 5 12.90 -77.52 -20.13
CA VAL A 5 12.50 -76.20 -20.64
C VAL A 5 13.19 -75.14 -19.78
N THR A 6 14.18 -74.47 -20.36
CA THR A 6 14.88 -73.34 -19.73
C THR A 6 13.98 -72.10 -19.73
N CYS A 7 13.40 -71.78 -18.57
CA CYS A 7 12.73 -70.50 -18.35
C CYS A 7 13.78 -69.41 -18.10
N THR A 8 13.89 -68.44 -19.01
CA THR A 8 14.81 -67.29 -18.85
C THR A 8 14.06 -66.15 -18.19
N ILE A 9 14.29 -65.95 -16.89
CA ILE A 9 13.73 -64.81 -16.13
C ILE A 9 14.61 -63.59 -16.39
N PHE A 10 14.04 -62.57 -17.05
CA PHE A 10 14.66 -61.24 -17.10
C PHE A 10 14.48 -60.54 -15.75
N PHE A 11 15.60 -60.24 -15.08
CA PHE A 11 15.61 -59.22 -14.04
C PHE A 11 15.63 -57.84 -14.71
N PRO A 12 14.69 -56.93 -14.42
CA PRO A 12 14.84 -55.55 -14.84
C PRO A 12 16.07 -54.95 -14.13
N ALA A 13 16.88 -54.21 -14.89
CA ALA A 13 18.07 -53.56 -14.34
C ALA A 13 17.67 -52.57 -13.24
N HIS A 14 18.43 -52.55 -12.14
CA HIS A 14 18.30 -51.50 -11.13
C HIS A 14 18.61 -50.15 -11.77
N HIS A 15 17.57 -49.36 -12.05
CA HIS A 15 17.73 -47.93 -12.20
C HIS A 15 18.33 -47.41 -10.89
N ARG A 16 19.58 -46.96 -10.93
CA ARG A 16 20.13 -46.13 -9.85
C ARG A 16 19.37 -44.82 -9.89
N ILE A 17 18.38 -44.67 -9.02
CA ILE A 17 17.80 -43.37 -8.71
C ILE A 17 18.95 -42.53 -8.17
N ALA A 18 19.43 -41.59 -8.99
CA ALA A 18 20.17 -40.45 -8.47
C ALA A 18 19.16 -39.69 -7.60
N LEU A 19 19.36 -39.74 -6.28
CA LEU A 19 18.66 -38.82 -5.38
C LEU A 19 19.12 -37.42 -5.78
N SER A 20 18.26 -36.69 -6.48
CA SER A 20 18.38 -35.24 -6.58
C SER A 20 18.25 -34.71 -5.16
N GLN A 21 19.39 -34.36 -4.56
CA GLN A 21 19.38 -33.57 -3.35
C GLN A 21 18.88 -32.19 -3.76
N SER A 22 17.73 -31.77 -3.25
CA SER A 22 17.32 -30.37 -3.31
C SER A 22 18.48 -29.53 -2.75
N PRO A 23 18.92 -28.47 -3.44
CA PRO A 23 19.93 -27.58 -2.87
C PRO A 23 19.38 -26.99 -1.57
N THR A 24 20.07 -27.24 -0.46
CA THR A 24 19.86 -26.45 0.75
C THR A 24 20.59 -25.13 0.56
N THR A 25 19.88 -24.01 0.64
CA THR A 25 20.47 -22.66 0.73
C THR A 25 21.45 -22.65 1.91
N GLN A 26 22.75 -22.60 1.60
CA GLN A 26 23.81 -22.77 2.58
C GLN A 26 24.50 -21.43 2.79
N THR A 27 24.36 -20.87 3.99
CA THR A 27 25.16 -19.72 4.43
C THR A 27 26.64 -20.08 4.34
N GLN A 28 27.39 -19.35 3.52
CA GLN A 28 28.82 -19.54 3.30
C GLN A 28 29.61 -18.52 4.14
N LYS A 29 30.80 -18.92 4.62
CA LYS A 29 31.82 -17.97 5.07
C LYS A 29 32.71 -17.62 3.87
N VAL A 30 32.89 -16.33 3.62
CA VAL A 30 33.71 -15.75 2.55
C VAL A 30 34.82 -14.95 3.21
N GLU A 31 36.06 -15.42 3.14
CA GLU A 31 37.21 -14.72 3.72
C GLU A 31 37.42 -13.37 3.03
N SER A 32 37.88 -12.35 3.75
CA SER A 32 38.04 -10.97 3.22
C SER A 32 38.98 -10.88 2.00
N GLU A 33 39.95 -11.79 1.88
CA GLU A 33 40.82 -11.91 0.72
C GLU A 33 40.29 -12.77 -0.44
N ASP A 34 39.07 -13.29 -0.36
CA ASP A 34 38.44 -14.07 -1.44
C ASP A 34 38.26 -13.21 -2.71
N ALA A 35 38.22 -13.86 -3.87
CA ALA A 35 38.03 -13.20 -5.16
C ALA A 35 36.59 -12.67 -5.37
N ARG A 36 35.64 -13.14 -4.54
CA ARG A 36 34.24 -12.67 -4.50
C ARG A 36 34.04 -11.41 -3.66
N VAL A 37 35.08 -10.95 -2.96
CA VAL A 37 35.03 -9.71 -2.17
C VAL A 37 35.63 -8.57 -2.98
N ASP A 38 34.76 -7.67 -3.44
CA ASP A 38 35.13 -6.46 -4.17
C ASP A 38 35.91 -5.50 -3.29
N ARG A 39 36.88 -4.77 -3.86
CA ARG A 39 37.79 -3.92 -3.09
C ARG A 39 37.98 -2.57 -3.76
N ALA A 40 37.62 -1.52 -3.04
CA ALA A 40 37.97 -0.14 -3.36
C ALA A 40 39.03 0.36 -2.38
N GLY A 41 39.89 1.26 -2.86
CA GLY A 41 40.96 1.86 -2.05
C GLY A 41 42.11 0.91 -1.74
N THR A 42 42.79 1.16 -0.62
CA THR A 42 44.01 0.44 -0.21
C THR A 42 43.69 -0.57 0.89
N TRP A 43 43.90 -1.86 0.62
CA TRP A 43 43.76 -2.92 1.61
C TRP A 43 45.03 -3.78 1.69
N SER A 44 45.54 -3.98 2.90
CA SER A 44 46.73 -4.77 3.17
C SER A 44 46.36 -6.09 3.84
N LYS A 45 46.80 -7.22 3.27
CA LYS A 45 46.61 -8.54 3.88
C LYS A 45 47.57 -8.72 5.06
N GLN A 46 47.02 -8.97 6.24
CA GLN A 46 47.75 -9.21 7.47
C GLN A 46 47.70 -10.70 7.83
N THR A 47 48.85 -11.34 8.04
CA THR A 47 48.92 -12.74 8.46
C THR A 47 48.78 -12.85 9.97
N ALA A 48 47.74 -13.50 10.45
CA ALA A 48 47.48 -13.73 11.86
C ALA A 48 46.77 -15.07 12.06
N GLY A 49 47.43 -16.03 12.72
CA GLY A 49 46.89 -17.39 12.95
C GLY A 49 45.65 -17.47 13.87
N ALA A 50 45.09 -16.33 14.29
CA ALA A 50 43.86 -16.21 15.06
C ALA A 50 42.68 -15.65 14.23
N ALA A 51 42.93 -15.13 13.03
CA ALA A 51 41.91 -14.77 12.05
C ALA A 51 41.39 -16.01 11.31
N SER A 52 40.19 -15.95 10.72
CA SER A 52 39.73 -17.02 9.82
C SER A 52 40.67 -17.15 8.60
N SER A 53 40.83 -18.38 8.13
CA SER A 53 41.89 -18.81 7.19
C SER A 53 43.37 -18.49 7.54
N GLY A 54 43.65 -17.78 8.64
CA GLY A 54 44.99 -17.37 9.07
C GLY A 54 45.41 -15.96 8.62
N SER A 55 44.49 -15.16 8.08
CA SER A 55 44.74 -13.78 7.65
C SER A 55 43.46 -12.95 7.57
N TYR A 56 43.62 -11.63 7.53
CA TYR A 56 42.52 -10.68 7.38
C TYR A 56 42.97 -9.48 6.54
N LEU A 57 42.04 -8.66 6.05
CA LEU A 57 42.35 -7.41 5.35
C LEU A 57 42.27 -6.19 6.29
N TYR A 58 43.32 -5.36 6.26
CA TYR A 58 43.47 -4.14 7.06
C TYR A 58 43.51 -2.91 6.14
N GLY A 59 42.57 -1.98 6.33
CA GLY A 59 42.39 -0.80 5.47
C GLY A 59 43.52 0.23 5.59
N GLY A 60 43.79 0.96 4.51
CA GLY A 60 44.84 1.98 4.43
C GLY A 60 44.51 3.28 5.17
N GLY A 61 43.25 3.50 5.51
CA GLY A 61 42.76 4.68 6.22
C GLY A 61 42.10 5.74 5.33
N GLY A 62 42.01 5.50 4.02
CA GLY A 62 41.44 6.43 3.04
C GLY A 62 39.92 6.39 2.98
N ALA A 63 39.29 7.52 2.65
CA ALA A 63 37.83 7.65 2.52
C ALA A 63 37.20 6.75 1.44
N ASN A 64 38.00 6.19 0.53
CA ASN A 64 37.57 5.27 -0.53
C ASN A 64 37.88 3.80 -0.20
N ASP A 65 38.42 3.50 0.99
CA ASP A 65 38.79 2.13 1.39
C ASP A 65 37.53 1.36 1.82
N SER A 66 36.98 0.54 0.93
CA SER A 66 35.82 -0.32 1.24
C SER A 66 35.97 -1.74 0.70
N LEU A 67 35.37 -2.72 1.39
CA LEU A 67 35.15 -4.07 0.87
C LEU A 67 33.66 -4.25 0.56
N GLY A 68 33.33 -4.96 -0.51
CA GLY A 68 31.96 -5.27 -0.94
C GLY A 68 31.71 -6.77 -1.12
N LEU A 69 30.46 -7.21 -0.94
CA LEU A 69 30.03 -8.57 -1.26
C LEU A 69 28.55 -8.56 -1.69
N HIS A 70 28.27 -9.19 -2.83
CA HIS A 70 26.91 -9.51 -3.26
C HIS A 70 26.43 -10.81 -2.61
N PHE A 71 25.22 -10.82 -2.06
CA PHE A 71 24.63 -11.97 -1.37
C PHE A 71 23.12 -12.01 -1.55
N TYR A 72 22.50 -13.18 -1.34
CA TYR A 72 21.06 -13.36 -1.41
C TYR A 72 20.47 -13.66 -0.03
N GLY A 73 19.41 -12.94 0.32
CA GLY A 73 18.49 -13.27 1.41
C GLY A 73 18.65 -12.43 2.68
N SER A 74 17.70 -12.62 3.59
CA SER A 74 17.41 -11.73 4.73
C SER A 74 18.51 -11.43 5.77
N THR A 75 19.73 -12.01 5.67
CA THR A 75 20.78 -11.83 6.68
C THR A 75 22.21 -11.81 6.13
N VAL A 76 23.04 -10.92 6.69
CA VAL A 76 24.51 -10.91 6.52
C VAL A 76 25.21 -10.65 7.85
N GLU A 77 26.33 -11.34 8.10
CA GLU A 77 27.19 -11.15 9.26
C GLU A 77 28.62 -10.81 8.83
N ILE A 78 29.16 -9.73 9.39
CA ILE A 78 30.53 -9.27 9.16
C ILE A 78 31.40 -9.74 10.33
N ILE A 79 32.46 -10.48 10.04
CA ILE A 79 33.49 -10.87 11.00
C ILE A 79 34.66 -9.90 10.86
N TYR A 80 35.05 -9.27 11.96
CA TYR A 80 36.06 -8.23 12.01
C TYR A 80 37.06 -8.43 13.14
N VAL A 81 38.16 -7.68 13.07
CA VAL A 81 39.17 -7.57 14.12
C VAL A 81 38.96 -6.24 14.84
N SER A 82 39.05 -6.23 16.17
CA SER A 82 39.09 -5.00 16.98
C SER A 82 40.50 -4.77 17.52
N GLY A 83 40.87 -3.53 17.85
CA GLY A 83 42.19 -3.23 18.42
C GLY A 83 42.56 -1.73 18.51
N PRO A 84 43.76 -1.39 19.01
CA PRO A 84 44.06 -0.02 19.49
C PRO A 84 44.23 1.06 18.41
N GLN A 85 44.26 0.66 17.14
CA GLN A 85 44.50 1.52 15.98
C GLN A 85 43.36 1.45 14.96
N LEU A 86 42.20 0.91 15.36
CA LEU A 86 41.03 0.77 14.51
C LEU A 86 39.94 1.78 14.90
N GLY A 87 39.14 2.20 13.94
CA GLY A 87 38.08 3.21 14.09
C GLY A 87 36.67 2.61 14.14
N THR A 88 35.70 3.33 13.60
CA THR A 88 34.31 2.88 13.49
C THR A 88 34.06 2.24 12.14
N LEU A 89 33.55 1.00 12.16
CA LEU A 89 33.12 0.23 10.99
C LEU A 89 31.68 0.59 10.64
N ALA A 90 31.46 1.13 9.44
CA ALA A 90 30.16 1.22 8.83
C ALA A 90 29.84 -0.09 8.08
N ILE A 91 28.59 -0.54 8.20
CA ILE A 91 27.99 -1.64 7.44
C ILE A 91 26.82 -1.03 6.66
N GLU A 92 27.07 -0.84 5.36
CA GLU A 92 26.15 -0.33 4.36
C GLU A 92 25.56 -1.52 3.61
N VAL A 93 24.24 -1.56 3.43
CA VAL A 93 23.55 -2.54 2.59
C VAL A 93 22.68 -1.75 1.63
N ASP A 94 22.82 -2.04 0.33
CA ASP A 94 22.08 -1.39 -0.76
C ASP A 94 22.14 0.16 -0.70
N GLY A 95 23.34 0.68 -0.45
CA GLY A 95 23.63 2.11 -0.34
C GLY A 95 23.23 2.78 0.98
N THR A 96 22.58 2.05 1.90
CA THR A 96 22.12 2.59 3.20
C THR A 96 22.96 2.05 4.37
N VAL A 97 23.51 2.92 5.22
CA VAL A 97 24.25 2.51 6.43
C VAL A 97 23.28 2.00 7.50
N LEU A 98 23.08 0.70 7.56
CA LEU A 98 22.18 0.06 8.53
C LEU A 98 22.81 -0.14 9.91
N ARG A 99 24.14 -0.19 10.01
CA ARG A 99 24.83 -0.40 11.31
C ARG A 99 26.22 0.19 11.35
N THR A 100 26.58 0.74 12.50
CA THR A 100 27.93 1.24 12.82
C THR A 100 28.49 0.53 14.04
N VAL A 101 29.77 0.18 14.04
CA VAL A 101 30.42 -0.62 15.10
C VAL A 101 31.78 -0.02 15.45
N ILE A 102 31.98 0.38 16.71
CA ILE A 102 33.29 0.85 17.18
C ILE A 102 34.23 -0.36 17.28
N THR A 103 35.29 -0.38 16.46
CA THR A 103 36.30 -1.46 16.44
C THR A 103 37.57 -1.10 17.21
N ALA A 104 37.66 0.12 17.74
CA ALA A 104 38.68 0.56 18.69
C ALA A 104 38.60 -0.25 20.00
N ALA A 105 39.71 -0.88 20.41
CA ALA A 105 39.80 -1.63 21.67
C ALA A 105 41.24 -1.64 22.23
N ASP A 106 41.41 -1.68 23.55
CA ASP A 106 42.74 -1.65 24.21
C ASP A 106 43.66 -2.84 23.85
N VAL A 107 43.09 -3.94 23.34
CA VAL A 107 43.80 -5.17 22.96
C VAL A 107 43.24 -5.67 21.64
N THR A 108 44.08 -6.21 20.76
CA THR A 108 43.63 -6.82 19.51
C THR A 108 42.84 -8.10 19.77
N ALA A 109 41.59 -8.16 19.29
CA ALA A 109 40.73 -9.34 19.36
C ALA A 109 40.16 -9.70 17.98
N TYR A 110 40.18 -11.00 17.67
CA TYR A 110 39.75 -11.59 16.40
C TYR A 110 38.35 -12.21 16.52
N ASN A 111 37.76 -12.62 15.40
CA ASN A 111 36.43 -13.26 15.35
C ASN A 111 35.33 -12.44 16.06
N GLN A 112 35.44 -11.11 16.08
CA GLN A 112 34.33 -10.26 16.51
C GLN A 112 33.30 -10.23 15.38
N SER A 113 32.01 -10.14 15.68
CA SER A 113 30.99 -10.11 14.61
C SER A 113 29.88 -9.08 14.82
N ALA A 114 29.30 -8.67 13.70
CA ALA A 114 28.17 -7.75 13.62
C ALA A 114 27.23 -8.23 12.52
N LYS A 115 25.96 -8.43 12.89
CA LYS A 115 24.94 -9.03 12.01
C LYS A 115 23.83 -8.03 11.67
N ILE A 116 23.34 -8.11 10.43
CA ILE A 116 22.07 -7.57 9.95
C ILE A 116 21.14 -8.77 9.71
N ASN A 117 19.88 -8.69 10.14
CA ASN A 117 18.95 -9.83 10.15
C ASN A 117 17.49 -9.43 9.92
N TYR A 118 17.28 -8.36 9.16
CA TYR A 118 15.99 -7.73 8.89
C TYR A 118 15.96 -7.16 7.46
N LEU A 119 16.58 -7.86 6.52
CA LEU A 119 16.51 -7.56 5.09
C LEU A 119 15.40 -8.39 4.44
N SER A 120 14.96 -7.98 3.25
CA SER A 120 14.12 -8.77 2.34
C SER A 120 14.81 -10.09 1.93
N ASP A 121 14.08 -11.02 1.31
CA ASP A 121 14.67 -12.29 0.84
C ASP A 121 15.03 -12.23 -0.65
N GLU A 122 15.93 -11.30 -1.00
CA GLU A 122 16.31 -10.97 -2.39
C GLU A 122 17.84 -10.78 -2.54
N TRP A 123 18.31 -10.25 -3.67
CA TRP A 123 19.73 -9.92 -3.86
C TRP A 123 20.08 -8.58 -3.19
N HIS A 124 21.13 -8.60 -2.40
CA HIS A 124 21.67 -7.46 -1.66
C HIS A 124 23.16 -7.28 -1.94
N THR A 125 23.63 -6.05 -1.78
CA THR A 125 25.06 -5.69 -1.82
C THR A 125 25.45 -5.11 -0.46
N VAL A 126 26.25 -5.83 0.31
CA VAL A 126 26.87 -5.27 1.53
C VAL A 126 28.19 -4.59 1.18
N ARG A 127 28.43 -3.43 1.78
CA ARG A 127 29.68 -2.68 1.71
C ARG A 127 30.12 -2.27 3.10
N VAL A 128 31.42 -2.42 3.38
CA VAL A 128 32.00 -2.11 4.69
C VAL A 128 33.21 -1.20 4.56
N TYR A 129 33.28 -0.18 5.41
CA TYR A 129 34.32 0.87 5.38
C TYR A 129 34.49 1.55 6.75
N ALA A 130 35.50 2.40 6.88
CA ALA A 130 35.70 3.21 8.08
C ALA A 130 34.88 4.51 8.03
N GLN A 131 33.95 4.68 8.97
CA GLN A 131 33.18 5.91 9.13
C GLN A 131 34.10 7.05 9.59
N GLU A 132 33.91 8.25 9.02
CA GLU A 132 34.74 9.45 9.25
C GLU A 132 36.22 9.35 8.80
N GLY A 133 36.62 8.23 8.19
CA GLY A 133 38.01 7.95 7.82
C GLY A 133 38.83 7.35 8.97
N GLY A 134 39.99 6.78 8.64
CA GLY A 134 40.74 5.90 9.55
C GLY A 134 40.57 4.44 9.19
N THR A 135 41.06 3.53 10.03
CA THR A 135 41.26 2.13 9.62
C THR A 135 40.27 1.16 10.27
N VAL A 136 39.79 0.20 9.49
CA VAL A 136 39.06 -0.99 9.96
C VAL A 136 39.74 -2.25 9.44
N ALA A 137 39.46 -3.39 10.09
CA ALA A 137 40.07 -4.68 9.76
C ALA A 137 39.00 -5.77 9.67
N ILE A 138 38.83 -6.33 8.48
CA ILE A 138 37.77 -7.31 8.16
C ILE A 138 38.41 -8.68 7.99
N ASP A 139 37.83 -9.67 8.66
CA ASP A 139 38.28 -11.06 8.66
C ASP A 139 37.54 -11.82 7.55
N ALA A 140 36.20 -11.86 7.63
CA ALA A 140 35.34 -12.56 6.69
C ALA A 140 33.90 -12.01 6.68
N PHE A 141 33.12 -12.41 5.68
CA PHE A 141 31.67 -12.25 5.60
C PHE A 141 30.99 -13.61 5.79
N VAL A 142 29.78 -13.62 6.33
CA VAL A 142 28.93 -14.82 6.46
C VAL A 142 27.56 -14.48 5.89
N ALA A 143 27.27 -15.02 4.71
CA ALA A 143 26.06 -14.73 3.93
C ALA A 143 25.72 -15.92 3.02
N ASN A 144 24.49 -15.97 2.50
CA ASN A 144 24.16 -16.91 1.43
C ASN A 144 24.51 -16.27 0.08
N LEU A 145 25.26 -16.97 -0.79
CA LEU A 145 25.70 -16.44 -2.09
C LEU A 145 24.92 -17.02 -3.27
N ASP A 146 23.99 -17.93 -2.99
CA ASP A 146 23.23 -18.65 -3.99
C ASP A 146 21.75 -18.25 -3.84
N ALA A 147 21.19 -17.59 -4.85
CA ALA A 147 19.74 -17.44 -4.92
C ALA A 147 19.08 -18.84 -4.95
N PRO A 148 17.88 -19.02 -4.36
CA PRO A 148 17.11 -20.24 -4.54
C PRO A 148 16.91 -20.46 -6.06
N PRO A 149 17.06 -21.69 -6.56
CA PRO A 149 16.93 -21.94 -7.99
C PRO A 149 15.52 -21.53 -8.45
N PRO A 150 15.39 -20.72 -9.51
CA PRO A 150 14.08 -20.34 -10.02
C PRO A 150 13.26 -21.59 -10.32
N THR A 151 12.03 -21.64 -9.79
CA THR A 151 11.09 -22.75 -9.95
C THR A 151 10.51 -22.77 -11.36
N PHE A 152 11.37 -23.09 -12.33
CA PHE A 152 10.98 -23.32 -13.72
C PHE A 152 10.00 -24.50 -13.79
N VAL A 153 8.73 -24.18 -14.07
CA VAL A 153 7.78 -25.12 -14.63
C VAL A 153 8.11 -25.22 -16.13
N ASP A 154 8.73 -26.31 -16.56
CA ASP A 154 9.12 -26.54 -17.96
C ASP A 154 7.98 -27.24 -18.74
N PRO A 155 7.32 -26.55 -19.69
CA PRO A 155 6.52 -27.21 -20.71
C PRO A 155 7.41 -27.60 -21.91
N THR A 156 7.63 -28.92 -22.03
CA THR A 156 8.10 -29.67 -23.22
C THR A 156 9.59 -30.03 -23.35
N ALA A 157 9.99 -31.08 -22.63
CA ALA A 157 11.13 -31.90 -23.03
C ALA A 157 10.84 -32.70 -24.33
N ASN A 158 11.64 -32.46 -25.37
CA ASN A 158 11.81 -33.39 -26.50
C ASN A 158 13.30 -33.48 -26.88
N PRO A 159 13.95 -34.66 -26.77
CA PRO A 159 15.41 -34.76 -26.92
C PRO A 159 15.85 -35.09 -28.35
N ASP A 160 16.69 -34.26 -28.98
CA ASP A 160 17.65 -34.77 -29.97
C ASP A 160 18.84 -33.83 -30.31
N ARG A 161 20.06 -34.41 -30.22
CA ARG A 161 21.38 -33.96 -30.75
C ARG A 161 22.12 -32.73 -30.16
N PRO A 162 23.48 -32.67 -30.31
CA PRO A 162 24.34 -32.09 -29.26
C PRO A 162 25.39 -31.02 -29.67
N ALA A 163 25.80 -30.25 -28.66
CA ALA A 163 27.10 -29.59 -28.39
C ALA A 163 28.03 -29.08 -29.54
N GLY A 164 28.35 -27.78 -29.47
CA GLY A 164 29.49 -27.11 -30.13
C GLY A 164 30.00 -25.95 -29.24
N SER A 165 31.28 -25.54 -29.37
CA SER A 165 32.02 -24.88 -28.28
C SER A 165 32.67 -23.51 -28.58
N SER A 166 33.03 -22.82 -27.48
CA SER A 166 34.22 -21.96 -27.25
C SER A 166 34.29 -20.48 -27.72
N ALA A 167 34.33 -19.60 -26.70
CA ALA A 167 35.42 -18.65 -26.34
C ALA A 167 35.85 -17.48 -27.26
N GLY A 168 36.04 -16.30 -26.63
CA GLY A 168 36.87 -15.19 -27.14
C GLY A 168 36.71 -13.89 -26.32
N ALA A 169 37.80 -13.36 -25.74
CA ALA A 169 37.79 -12.13 -24.91
C ALA A 169 38.94 -11.17 -25.29
N THR A 170 38.70 -9.85 -25.24
CA THR A 170 39.72 -8.77 -25.25
C THR A 170 39.20 -7.51 -24.55
N THR A 171 40.08 -6.78 -23.85
CA THR A 171 39.80 -5.56 -23.05
C THR A 171 40.48 -4.30 -23.68
N PRO A 172 40.64 -3.12 -23.02
CA PRO A 172 40.04 -1.86 -23.51
C PRO A 172 41.06 -0.74 -23.80
N PRO A 173 40.62 0.52 -24.05
CA PRO A 173 41.26 1.63 -23.33
C PRO A 173 40.35 2.82 -22.91
N ALA A 174 40.52 3.21 -21.63
CA ALA A 174 40.50 4.56 -21.01
C ALA A 174 39.49 5.68 -21.40
N ASN A 175 38.84 6.21 -20.36
CA ASN A 175 38.08 7.47 -20.30
C ASN A 175 39.01 8.71 -20.09
N PRO A 176 38.54 9.95 -20.28
CA PRO A 176 38.33 10.80 -19.09
C PRO A 176 37.03 11.64 -19.09
N ALA A 177 36.33 11.64 -17.95
CA ALA A 177 35.21 12.54 -17.62
C ALA A 177 35.70 13.96 -17.23
N PRO A 178 34.83 15.00 -17.22
CA PRO A 178 33.83 15.25 -16.15
C PRO A 178 32.39 15.44 -16.70
N SER A 179 31.31 15.73 -15.94
CA SER A 179 30.90 15.57 -14.52
C SER A 179 29.59 16.36 -14.33
N ALA A 180 28.56 15.95 -13.58
CA ALA A 180 28.16 14.62 -13.06
C ALA A 180 26.71 14.71 -12.54
N ASP A 181 25.94 13.62 -12.66
CA ASP A 181 24.75 13.34 -11.84
C ASP A 181 24.71 11.82 -11.62
N THR A 182 24.81 11.34 -10.38
CA THR A 182 25.12 9.93 -10.06
C THR A 182 24.38 9.39 -8.84
N VAL A 183 23.21 9.94 -8.51
CA VAL A 183 22.27 9.28 -7.59
C VAL A 183 21.06 8.70 -8.35
N ARG A 184 20.71 9.26 -9.52
CA ARG A 184 19.45 8.96 -10.24
C ARG A 184 19.51 7.82 -11.27
N ALA A 185 20.69 7.55 -11.84
CA ALA A 185 20.85 6.63 -12.97
C ALA A 185 20.94 5.10 -12.72
N PRO A 186 21.31 4.56 -11.53
CA PRO A 186 21.57 3.11 -11.39
C PRO A 186 20.33 2.21 -11.54
N ARG A 187 19.19 2.58 -10.92
CA ARG A 187 18.01 1.70 -10.78
C ARG A 187 17.40 1.34 -12.15
N LEU A 188 17.15 2.34 -12.99
CA LEU A 188 16.55 2.13 -14.32
C LEU A 188 17.48 1.36 -15.29
N ALA A 189 18.81 1.39 -15.08
CA ALA A 189 19.76 0.73 -15.97
C ALA A 189 19.68 -0.81 -15.93
N GLU A 190 19.04 -1.39 -14.92
CA GLU A 190 18.85 -2.84 -14.77
C GLU A 190 17.67 -3.38 -15.60
N LEU A 191 16.74 -2.52 -16.04
CA LEU A 191 15.54 -2.89 -16.79
C LEU A 191 15.83 -3.43 -18.21
N GLY A 192 16.94 -3.00 -18.82
CA GLY A 192 17.47 -3.56 -20.06
C GLY A 192 16.72 -3.20 -21.36
N HIS A 193 15.70 -2.34 -21.33
CA HIS A 193 14.91 -1.94 -22.50
C HIS A 193 14.65 -0.41 -22.56
N ILE A 194 13.82 0.04 -23.51
CA ILE A 194 13.50 1.46 -23.78
C ILE A 194 12.16 1.77 -23.17
N LEU A 195 12.08 2.85 -22.39
CA LEU A 195 10.87 3.26 -21.70
C LEU A 195 10.12 4.34 -22.48
N ILE A 196 8.80 4.32 -22.42
CA ILE A 196 7.91 5.47 -22.52
C ILE A 196 8.15 6.27 -21.24
N ASN A 197 8.59 7.53 -21.38
CA ASN A 197 9.00 8.36 -20.26
C ASN A 197 7.94 9.39 -19.88
N GLU A 198 7.28 9.99 -20.87
CA GLU A 198 6.35 11.09 -20.68
C GLU A 198 5.30 11.04 -21.79
N VAL A 199 4.05 11.39 -21.47
CA VAL A 199 2.98 11.58 -22.45
C VAL A 199 2.30 12.92 -22.16
N ASP A 200 2.26 13.78 -23.17
CA ASP A 200 1.82 15.18 -23.08
C ASP A 200 0.71 15.47 -24.11
N ALA A 201 -0.23 16.31 -23.71
CA ALA A 201 -1.45 16.67 -24.42
C ALA A 201 -1.72 18.20 -24.45
N ASP A 202 -0.75 19.04 -24.01
CA ASP A 202 -0.83 20.49 -24.18
C ASP A 202 0.01 20.97 -25.39
N GLY A 203 -0.67 21.51 -26.39
CA GLY A 203 -0.06 21.81 -27.69
C GLY A 203 -0.07 20.58 -28.61
N PRO A 204 0.95 20.38 -29.48
CA PRO A 204 0.97 19.22 -30.36
C PRO A 204 1.33 17.95 -29.58
N ASP A 205 0.34 17.08 -29.36
CA ASP A 205 0.42 15.78 -28.68
C ASP A 205 1.77 15.07 -28.85
N ALA A 206 2.37 14.68 -27.73
CA ALA A 206 3.70 14.12 -27.68
C ALA A 206 3.81 12.87 -26.80
N VAL A 207 4.64 11.94 -27.26
CA VAL A 207 5.13 10.80 -26.47
C VAL A 207 6.64 10.92 -26.39
N GLU A 208 7.24 10.80 -25.21
CA GLU A 208 8.67 10.70 -25.06
C GLU A 208 9.14 9.27 -24.81
N LEU A 209 10.27 8.90 -25.41
CA LEU A 209 10.99 7.68 -25.09
C LEU A 209 12.34 7.99 -24.43
N PHE A 210 12.71 7.22 -23.42
CA PHE A 210 13.99 7.26 -22.70
C PHE A 210 14.77 5.95 -22.85
N ASN A 211 16.10 6.04 -22.98
CA ASN A 211 16.98 4.88 -22.92
C ASN A 211 17.77 4.83 -21.61
N PRO A 212 17.29 4.09 -20.59
CA PRO A 212 18.04 3.88 -19.35
C PRO A 212 19.23 2.92 -19.52
N THR A 213 19.28 2.14 -20.61
CA THR A 213 20.30 1.10 -20.77
C THR A 213 21.70 1.66 -21.01
N THR A 214 22.72 0.86 -20.68
CA THR A 214 24.14 1.24 -20.86
C THR A 214 24.62 1.24 -22.32
N ALA A 215 23.77 0.88 -23.29
CA ALA A 215 24.11 0.79 -24.71
C ALA A 215 23.13 1.56 -25.61
N ALA A 216 23.58 1.96 -26.80
CA ALA A 216 22.69 2.60 -27.77
C ALA A 216 21.74 1.56 -28.38
N VAL A 217 20.43 1.78 -28.26
CA VAL A 217 19.40 0.86 -28.78
C VAL A 217 18.92 1.35 -30.14
N ASN A 218 18.93 0.44 -31.12
CA ASN A 218 18.42 0.72 -32.46
C ASN A 218 16.92 0.41 -32.53
N ILE A 219 16.10 1.45 -32.39
CA ILE A 219 14.63 1.38 -32.42
C ILE A 219 14.05 1.51 -33.85
N THR A 220 14.88 1.39 -34.89
CA THR A 220 14.44 1.47 -36.29
C THR A 220 13.37 0.43 -36.61
N GLY A 221 12.20 0.89 -37.06
CA GLY A 221 11.09 0.02 -37.45
C GLY A 221 10.28 -0.55 -36.28
N TRP A 222 10.59 -0.18 -35.04
CA TRP A 222 9.69 -0.37 -33.91
C TRP A 222 8.44 0.50 -34.10
N GLN A 223 7.37 0.26 -33.33
CA GLN A 223 6.13 1.01 -33.44
C GLN A 223 5.72 1.60 -32.10
N VAL A 224 5.20 2.83 -32.16
CA VAL A 224 4.40 3.41 -31.08
C VAL A 224 2.93 3.30 -31.48
N ARG A 225 2.12 2.78 -30.58
CA ARG A 225 0.67 2.62 -30.75
C ARG A 225 -0.03 3.47 -29.72
N ILE A 226 -0.92 4.34 -30.17
CA ILE A 226 -1.67 5.24 -29.31
C ILE A 226 -3.14 4.86 -29.42
N TYR A 227 -3.76 4.69 -28.26
CA TYR A 227 -5.13 4.24 -28.13
C TYR A 227 -5.97 5.36 -27.52
N TYR A 228 -7.08 5.67 -28.18
CA TYR A 228 -8.05 6.66 -27.75
C TYR A 228 -9.39 5.97 -27.47
N ASN A 229 -9.97 6.25 -26.31
CA ASN A 229 -11.23 5.69 -25.83
C ASN A 229 -11.34 4.15 -26.01
N ASN A 230 -10.31 3.43 -25.56
CA ASN A 230 -10.19 1.97 -25.67
C ASN A 230 -10.19 1.41 -27.12
N ALA A 231 -9.86 2.23 -28.12
CA ALA A 231 -9.65 1.81 -29.50
C ALA A 231 -8.25 2.24 -29.99
N LEU A 232 -7.65 1.48 -30.91
CA LEU A 232 -6.38 1.87 -31.54
C LEU A 232 -6.62 3.04 -32.50
N ASP A 233 -5.99 4.18 -32.24
CA ASP A 233 -6.11 5.39 -33.02
C ASP A 233 -4.95 5.52 -34.01
N VAL A 234 -3.71 5.58 -33.49
CA VAL A 234 -2.50 5.71 -34.29
C VAL A 234 -1.60 4.49 -34.12
N THR A 235 -1.02 4.02 -35.22
CA THR A 235 0.16 3.13 -35.21
C THR A 235 1.22 3.75 -36.08
N TRP A 236 2.30 4.22 -35.47
CA TRP A 236 3.39 4.84 -36.18
C TRP A 236 4.67 4.01 -36.07
N THR A 237 5.28 3.72 -37.22
CA THR A 237 6.55 3.00 -37.31
C THR A 237 7.72 3.97 -37.28
N LEU A 238 8.59 3.83 -36.29
CA LEU A 238 9.75 4.68 -36.06
C LEU A 238 10.73 4.63 -37.25
N PRO A 239 11.26 5.79 -37.70
CA PRO A 239 12.23 5.89 -38.79
C PRO A 239 13.59 5.31 -38.39
N THR A 240 14.58 5.41 -39.27
CA THR A 240 15.97 5.03 -38.91
C THR A 240 16.48 5.90 -37.76
N PHE A 241 16.59 5.31 -36.58
CA PHE A 241 16.93 6.01 -35.35
C PHE A 241 17.64 5.07 -34.35
N ALA A 242 18.59 5.63 -33.60
CA ALA A 242 19.28 4.96 -32.50
C ALA A 242 19.27 5.88 -31.29
N LEU A 243 18.67 5.43 -30.18
CA LEU A 243 18.60 6.19 -28.94
C LEU A 243 19.82 5.82 -28.08
N TYR A 244 20.64 6.81 -27.75
CA TYR A 244 21.88 6.61 -26.99
C TYR A 244 21.61 6.42 -25.48
N PRO A 245 22.55 5.84 -24.70
CA PRO A 245 22.42 5.72 -23.25
C PRO A 245 22.12 7.05 -22.58
N GLY A 246 21.12 7.08 -21.69
CA GLY A 246 20.69 8.28 -20.98
C GLY A 246 20.07 9.37 -21.87
N ALA A 247 19.73 9.06 -23.12
CA ALA A 247 19.12 10.02 -24.04
C ALA A 247 17.60 9.88 -24.11
N TYR A 248 16.94 11.00 -24.37
CA TYR A 248 15.50 11.14 -24.57
C TYR A 248 15.20 11.44 -26.05
N VAL A 249 14.05 11.00 -26.55
CA VAL A 249 13.52 11.41 -27.85
C VAL A 249 12.02 11.64 -27.79
N THR A 250 11.61 12.86 -28.13
CA THR A 250 10.19 13.25 -28.18
C THR A 250 9.58 12.96 -29.55
N LEU A 251 8.37 12.44 -29.56
CA LEU A 251 7.62 12.00 -30.73
C LEU A 251 6.37 12.87 -30.90
N TYR A 252 6.45 13.89 -31.76
CA TYR A 252 5.39 14.87 -31.97
C TYR A 252 4.43 14.47 -33.09
N GLU A 253 3.12 14.63 -32.86
CA GLU A 253 2.08 14.45 -33.88
C GLU A 253 2.24 15.38 -35.10
N SER A 254 2.84 16.56 -34.85
CA SER A 254 2.82 17.69 -35.77
C SER A 254 3.79 17.55 -36.94
N ALA A 255 3.72 18.51 -37.87
CA ALA A 255 4.64 18.61 -39.00
C ALA A 255 6.00 19.17 -38.54
N GLY A 256 7.09 18.46 -38.82
CA GLY A 256 8.44 18.94 -38.51
C GLY A 256 9.54 18.24 -39.29
N SER A 257 10.78 18.39 -38.82
CA SER A 257 11.97 17.75 -39.40
C SER A 257 12.67 16.94 -38.33
N ASN A 258 12.83 15.63 -38.57
CA ASN A 258 13.45 14.71 -37.61
C ASN A 258 14.88 15.14 -37.26
N THR A 259 15.18 15.14 -35.97
CA THR A 259 16.49 15.45 -35.38
C THR A 259 16.98 14.28 -34.52
N GLY A 260 18.06 14.46 -33.76
CA GLY A 260 18.54 13.46 -32.79
C GLY A 260 17.75 13.39 -31.49
N THR A 261 16.80 14.30 -31.24
CA THR A 261 16.02 14.39 -29.99
C THR A 261 14.52 14.62 -30.20
N ALA A 262 14.09 14.90 -31.43
CA ALA A 262 12.69 15.10 -31.78
C ALA A 262 12.38 14.45 -33.13
N LEU A 263 11.32 13.65 -33.18
CA LEU A 263 10.79 13.01 -34.38
C LEU A 263 9.34 13.44 -34.60
N TYR A 264 8.93 13.54 -35.87
CA TYR A 264 7.65 14.08 -36.29
C TYR A 264 6.94 13.08 -37.20
N TYR A 265 5.70 12.72 -36.87
CA TYR A 265 4.95 11.73 -37.64
C TYR A 265 3.81 12.29 -38.50
N ASN A 266 3.48 13.58 -38.33
CA ASN A 266 2.57 14.33 -39.21
C ASN A 266 1.21 13.61 -39.38
N GLN A 267 0.64 13.15 -38.28
CA GLN A 267 -0.72 12.63 -38.18
C GLN A 267 -1.28 13.15 -36.88
N ASN A 268 -2.48 13.74 -36.92
CA ASN A 268 -3.16 14.15 -35.70
C ASN A 268 -3.44 12.91 -34.85
N THR A 269 -3.06 12.94 -33.59
CA THR A 269 -3.40 11.91 -32.60
C THR A 269 -4.50 12.46 -31.70
N ASN A 270 -5.17 11.60 -30.94
CA ASN A 270 -6.06 12.03 -29.86
C ASN A 270 -5.51 11.54 -28.51
N ILE A 271 -4.59 12.28 -27.91
CA ILE A 271 -4.15 12.09 -26.52
C ILE A 271 -5.03 12.95 -25.60
N GLU A 272 -6.30 12.58 -25.44
CA GLU A 272 -7.18 13.26 -24.47
C GLU A 272 -7.04 12.57 -23.10
N MET A 273 -6.34 13.23 -22.17
CA MET A 273 -5.98 12.71 -20.85
C MET A 273 -7.12 12.77 -19.82
N ASP A 274 -8.18 13.54 -20.10
CA ASP A 274 -9.46 13.52 -19.38
C ASP A 274 -10.37 12.35 -19.80
N LEU A 275 -9.97 11.58 -20.82
CA LEU A 275 -10.61 10.35 -21.28
C LEU A 275 -9.71 9.12 -21.10
N ASN A 276 -10.21 7.96 -21.52
CA ASN A 276 -9.50 6.69 -21.44
C ASN A 276 -8.50 6.56 -22.60
N GLY A 277 -7.22 6.32 -22.33
CA GLY A 277 -6.24 6.09 -23.39
C GLY A 277 -5.07 5.21 -22.97
N ALA A 278 -4.20 4.90 -23.93
CA ALA A 278 -2.97 4.15 -23.70
C ALA A 278 -1.91 4.43 -24.78
N VAL A 279 -0.63 4.23 -24.43
CA VAL A 279 0.49 4.16 -25.36
C VAL A 279 1.19 2.81 -25.19
N ALA A 280 1.54 2.14 -26.28
CA ALA A 280 2.35 0.93 -26.28
C ALA A 280 3.56 1.09 -27.21
N LEU A 281 4.75 0.79 -26.71
CA LEU A 281 5.98 0.63 -27.48
C LEU A 281 6.16 -0.85 -27.82
N VAL A 282 6.29 -1.16 -29.12
CA VAL A 282 6.49 -2.55 -29.59
C VAL A 282 7.61 -2.65 -30.61
N THR A 283 8.31 -3.78 -30.63
CA THR A 283 9.36 -4.05 -31.62
C THR A 283 8.77 -4.26 -33.02
N ASN A 284 9.64 -4.29 -34.03
CA ASN A 284 9.27 -4.67 -35.40
C ASN A 284 8.74 -6.12 -35.54
N SER A 285 8.91 -6.98 -34.53
CA SER A 285 8.34 -8.32 -34.45
C SER A 285 7.01 -8.39 -33.70
N ASN A 286 6.41 -7.24 -33.37
CA ASN A 286 5.19 -7.14 -32.56
C ASN A 286 5.35 -7.76 -31.16
N THR A 287 6.51 -7.53 -30.55
CA THR A 287 6.82 -7.89 -29.16
C THR A 287 6.67 -6.64 -28.31
N GLY A 288 6.00 -6.71 -27.17
CA GLY A 288 5.96 -5.59 -26.21
C GLY A 288 7.36 -5.20 -25.75
N VAL A 289 7.52 -3.90 -25.51
CA VAL A 289 8.73 -3.33 -24.92
C VAL A 289 8.37 -2.56 -23.67
N ASP A 290 7.35 -1.70 -23.75
CA ASP A 290 6.83 -0.92 -22.63
C ASP A 290 5.39 -0.45 -22.94
N PHE A 291 4.60 -0.18 -21.91
CA PHE A 291 3.19 0.18 -21.97
C PHE A 291 2.79 1.16 -20.87
N PHE A 292 1.92 2.11 -21.24
CA PHE A 292 1.28 3.03 -20.32
C PHE A 292 -0.21 3.17 -20.65
N ARG A 293 -1.06 3.28 -19.62
CA ARG A 293 -2.48 3.65 -19.79
C ARG A 293 -2.96 4.62 -18.73
N TRP A 294 -3.97 5.42 -19.07
CA TRP A 294 -4.58 6.43 -18.21
C TRP A 294 -6.11 6.38 -18.25
N GLY A 295 -6.73 7.03 -17.26
CA GLY A 295 -8.18 6.99 -17.06
C GLY A 295 -8.70 5.57 -16.83
N GLY A 296 -9.97 5.33 -17.16
CA GLY A 296 -10.60 4.00 -17.15
C GLY A 296 -10.23 3.13 -18.36
N SER A 297 -8.99 3.18 -18.82
CA SER A 297 -8.54 2.42 -20.00
C SER A 297 -8.45 0.93 -19.70
N THR A 298 -9.09 0.12 -20.56
CA THR A 298 -9.09 -1.35 -20.51
C THR A 298 -8.19 -1.96 -21.57
N ILE A 299 -7.33 -1.16 -22.20
CA ILE A 299 -6.30 -1.67 -23.11
C ILE A 299 -5.31 -2.52 -22.31
N ASN A 300 -4.91 -3.65 -22.90
CA ASN A 300 -3.87 -4.52 -22.37
C ASN A 300 -2.58 -4.36 -23.20
N PRO A 301 -1.40 -4.47 -22.57
CA PRO A 301 -0.11 -4.49 -23.25
C PRO A 301 0.04 -5.65 -24.23
N THR A 302 1.03 -5.54 -25.11
CA THR A 302 1.39 -6.61 -26.05
C THR A 302 2.44 -7.51 -25.41
N ALA A 303 2.20 -8.82 -25.28
CA ALA A 303 3.16 -9.74 -24.64
C ALA A 303 4.61 -9.62 -25.20
N PRO A 304 5.65 -9.84 -24.37
CA PRO A 304 5.63 -10.37 -22.99
C PRO A 304 5.22 -9.36 -21.92
N ASP A 305 5.05 -8.10 -22.32
CA ASP A 305 4.74 -6.96 -21.46
C ASP A 305 3.41 -7.11 -20.71
N THR A 306 3.32 -6.52 -19.53
CA THR A 306 2.23 -6.67 -18.54
C THR A 306 1.78 -5.31 -18.01
N TRP A 307 0.65 -5.24 -17.32
CA TRP A 307 0.24 -4.00 -16.64
C TRP A 307 -0.54 -4.33 -15.36
N SER A 308 -0.30 -3.58 -14.29
CA SER A 308 -0.97 -3.70 -13.00
C SER A 308 -1.53 -2.37 -12.50
N GLY A 309 -2.46 -2.43 -11.56
CA GLY A 309 -3.10 -1.24 -10.99
C GLY A 309 -4.04 -0.47 -11.93
N SER A 310 -4.69 0.53 -11.32
CA SER A 310 -5.70 1.40 -11.92
C SER A 310 -5.22 2.85 -11.85
N PRO A 311 -4.86 3.48 -12.99
CA PRO A 311 -4.36 4.84 -13.02
C PRO A 311 -5.45 5.83 -12.57
N THR A 312 -5.21 6.51 -11.45
CA THR A 312 -6.14 7.48 -10.83
C THR A 312 -5.57 8.89 -10.85
N PHE A 313 -4.88 9.24 -11.94
CA PHE A 313 -4.37 10.59 -12.16
C PHE A 313 -5.53 11.55 -12.42
N THR A 314 -5.49 12.70 -11.73
CA THR A 314 -6.39 13.81 -12.06
C THR A 314 -5.59 14.80 -12.89
N TYR A 315 -5.94 14.85 -14.17
CA TYR A 315 -5.22 15.59 -15.17
C TYR A 315 -5.83 16.97 -15.40
N ASN A 316 -5.00 18.00 -15.50
CA ASN A 316 -5.36 19.27 -16.13
C ASN A 316 -4.57 19.47 -17.42
N SER A 317 -5.14 20.23 -18.38
CA SER A 317 -4.64 20.36 -19.76
C SER A 317 -3.37 21.19 -19.95
N ALA A 318 -2.49 21.26 -18.96
CA ALA A 318 -1.09 21.68 -19.08
C ALA A 318 -0.15 20.90 -18.15
N GLN A 319 -0.61 19.79 -17.62
CA GLN A 319 0.26 18.75 -17.09
C GLN A 319 0.62 17.79 -18.22
N SER A 320 1.66 16.99 -18.00
CA SER A 320 1.91 15.74 -18.69
C SER A 320 1.85 14.59 -17.67
N LEU A 321 1.75 13.36 -18.16
CA LEU A 321 1.90 12.17 -17.34
C LEU A 321 3.34 11.70 -17.49
N GLY A 322 4.12 11.84 -16.42
CA GLY A 322 5.53 11.46 -16.36
C GLY A 322 5.71 10.14 -15.63
N ARG A 323 6.64 9.30 -16.11
CA ARG A 323 7.12 8.12 -15.40
C ARG A 323 7.95 8.53 -14.19
N ASN A 324 7.64 7.98 -13.01
CA ASN A 324 8.43 8.15 -11.80
C ASN A 324 9.77 7.41 -11.93
N GLU A 325 10.84 8.15 -12.24
CA GLU A 325 12.21 7.62 -12.37
C GLU A 325 12.76 6.97 -11.08
N GLN A 326 12.07 7.10 -9.95
CA GLN A 326 12.47 6.49 -8.68
C GLN A 326 11.96 5.05 -8.53
N ASN A 327 10.94 4.63 -9.28
CA ASN A 327 10.35 3.29 -9.21
C ASN A 327 11.01 2.33 -10.22
N ASP A 328 10.87 1.03 -9.98
CA ASP A 328 11.16 0.04 -11.02
C ASP A 328 10.06 0.10 -12.08
N ASP A 329 10.36 -0.24 -13.33
CA ASP A 329 9.31 -0.44 -14.34
C ASP A 329 8.64 -1.80 -14.11
N ASP A 330 7.76 -1.86 -13.10
CA ASP A 330 6.93 -3.03 -12.80
C ASP A 330 5.61 -3.01 -13.61
N ASN A 331 5.45 -2.01 -14.47
CA ASN A 331 4.29 -1.70 -15.29
C ASN A 331 3.03 -1.46 -14.45
N SER A 332 3.17 -0.80 -13.31
CA SER A 332 2.06 -0.38 -12.48
C SER A 332 1.59 1.03 -12.82
N SER A 333 0.32 1.32 -12.49
CA SER A 333 -0.14 2.70 -12.36
C SER A 333 0.61 3.53 -11.31
N THR A 334 1.42 2.92 -10.44
CA THR A 334 2.31 3.64 -9.51
C THR A 334 3.61 4.12 -10.15
N ASP A 335 3.90 3.71 -11.38
CA ASP A 335 5.11 4.13 -12.11
C ASP A 335 4.93 5.51 -12.75
N TRP A 336 3.79 6.15 -12.57
CA TRP A 336 3.41 7.38 -13.27
C TRP A 336 2.82 8.41 -12.31
N PHE A 337 3.04 9.69 -12.61
CA PHE A 337 2.53 10.82 -11.84
C PHE A 337 2.19 12.00 -12.77
N ALA A 338 1.29 12.88 -12.33
CA ALA A 338 1.01 14.13 -13.03
C ALA A 338 2.15 15.13 -12.76
N GLN A 339 2.68 15.74 -13.80
CA GLN A 339 3.79 16.69 -13.71
C GLN A 339 3.62 17.85 -14.68
N CYS A 340 4.52 18.83 -14.61
CA CYS A 340 4.60 19.91 -15.59
C CYS A 340 5.44 19.41 -16.79
N PRO A 341 5.06 19.66 -18.07
CA PRO A 341 5.75 19.09 -19.22
C PRO A 341 7.28 19.22 -19.20
N THR A 342 7.96 18.06 -19.26
CA THR A 342 9.41 17.92 -19.17
C THR A 342 10.08 17.47 -20.47
N LEU A 343 9.34 17.33 -21.58
CA LEU A 343 9.83 16.84 -22.87
C LEU A 343 11.27 17.27 -23.23
N GLY A 344 12.14 16.28 -23.43
CA GLY A 344 13.55 16.40 -23.79
C GLY A 344 14.54 16.27 -22.62
N LYS A 345 14.06 16.02 -21.40
CA LYS A 345 14.85 15.87 -20.16
C LYS A 345 14.13 14.96 -19.18
N ALA A 346 14.80 14.68 -18.06
CA ALA A 346 14.26 13.98 -16.90
C ALA A 346 12.93 14.57 -16.38
N ASN A 347 12.05 13.68 -15.93
CA ASN A 347 10.75 13.98 -15.31
C ASN A 347 10.95 14.64 -13.95
N ASP A 348 10.10 15.61 -13.61
CA ASP A 348 10.25 16.45 -12.43
C ASP A 348 8.91 17.11 -12.03
N ALA A 349 8.66 17.29 -10.74
CA ALA A 349 7.37 17.77 -10.22
C ALA A 349 7.02 19.22 -10.65
N CYS A 350 5.77 19.65 -10.45
CA CYS A 350 5.39 21.06 -10.62
C CYS A 350 5.88 21.95 -9.46
N LEU A 351 5.76 23.28 -9.60
CA LEU A 351 5.80 24.19 -8.45
C LEU A 351 4.61 23.89 -7.54
N VAL A 352 4.82 23.87 -6.22
CA VAL A 352 3.75 23.62 -5.25
C VAL A 352 3.52 24.80 -4.32
N LEU A 353 2.26 25.09 -4.04
CA LEU A 353 1.80 25.85 -2.88
C LEU A 353 2.22 25.08 -1.62
N ASN A 354 3.14 25.68 -0.87
CA ASN A 354 3.88 24.98 0.19
C ASN A 354 3.38 25.34 1.59
N GLU A 355 3.04 26.60 1.85
CA GLU A 355 2.62 27.05 3.17
C GLU A 355 1.59 28.18 3.05
N PHE A 356 0.55 28.15 3.87
CA PHE A 356 -0.43 29.23 4.00
C PHE A 356 -0.43 29.73 5.43
N TYR A 357 0.09 30.94 5.64
CA TYR A 357 0.20 31.58 6.95
C TYR A 357 -0.96 32.54 7.20
N VAL A 358 -1.60 32.39 8.36
CA VAL A 358 -2.71 33.22 8.84
C VAL A 358 -2.28 33.98 10.10
N GLY A 359 -2.41 35.31 10.11
CA GLY A 359 -2.00 36.14 11.23
C GLY A 359 -2.24 37.64 11.03
N GLY A 360 -1.37 38.48 11.60
CA GLY A 360 -1.47 39.94 11.44
C GLY A 360 -1.11 40.46 10.04
N THR A 361 -0.63 39.58 9.16
CA THR A 361 -0.39 39.79 7.73
C THR A 361 -0.32 38.42 7.10
N ASP A 362 -1.33 38.07 6.32
CA ASP A 362 -1.43 36.74 5.73
C ASP A 362 -0.43 36.55 4.57
N ALA A 363 -0.01 35.30 4.35
CA ALA A 363 0.97 34.96 3.32
C ALA A 363 0.78 33.55 2.75
N VAL A 364 1.21 33.36 1.51
CA VAL A 364 1.36 32.04 0.88
C VAL A 364 2.80 31.85 0.43
N GLU A 365 3.33 30.64 0.57
CA GLU A 365 4.61 30.22 0.01
C GLU A 365 4.41 29.30 -1.18
N ILE A 366 5.30 29.44 -2.17
CA ILE A 366 5.49 28.50 -3.27
C ILE A 366 6.88 27.89 -3.14
N PHE A 367 6.94 26.57 -3.14
CA PHE A 367 8.16 25.77 -3.18
C PHE A 367 8.42 25.29 -4.61
N ASN A 368 9.69 25.20 -4.96
CA ASN A 368 10.16 24.52 -6.15
C ASN A 368 10.77 23.17 -5.77
N PRO A 369 10.00 22.06 -5.81
CA PRO A 369 10.53 20.72 -5.52
C PRO A 369 11.50 20.22 -6.60
N THR A 370 11.57 20.90 -7.76
CA THR A 370 12.34 20.38 -8.90
C THR A 370 13.86 20.45 -8.70
N SER A 371 14.55 19.60 -9.46
CA SER A 371 15.99 19.60 -9.63
C SER A 371 16.53 20.83 -10.39
N THR A 372 15.66 21.68 -10.95
CA THR A 372 16.03 22.81 -11.80
C THR A 372 15.50 24.16 -11.30
N THR A 373 15.97 25.27 -11.87
CA THR A 373 15.48 26.61 -11.51
C THR A 373 14.28 26.98 -12.37
N ILE A 374 13.12 27.18 -11.75
CA ILE A 374 11.88 27.58 -12.46
C ILE A 374 11.80 29.12 -12.53
N THR A 375 11.35 29.65 -13.66
CA THR A 375 11.16 31.09 -13.86
C THR A 375 9.67 31.45 -13.84
N LEU A 376 9.28 32.31 -12.91
CA LEU A 376 7.89 32.69 -12.62
C LEU A 376 7.28 33.66 -13.65
N THR A 377 7.93 33.88 -14.80
CA THR A 377 7.43 34.79 -15.82
C THR A 377 6.13 34.24 -16.42
N GLY A 378 5.02 34.93 -16.15
CA GLY A 378 3.69 34.52 -16.60
C GLY A 378 2.88 33.73 -15.58
N TYR A 379 3.49 33.27 -14.47
CA TYR A 379 2.73 32.61 -13.39
C TYR A 379 1.79 33.61 -12.69
N GLN A 380 0.69 33.09 -12.16
CA GLN A 380 -0.27 33.83 -11.34
C GLN A 380 -0.73 33.03 -10.14
N PHE A 381 -0.83 33.70 -8.99
CA PHE A 381 -1.52 33.19 -7.81
C PHE A 381 -2.89 33.88 -7.70
N THR A 382 -3.96 33.12 -7.50
CA THR A 382 -5.32 33.63 -7.28
C THR A 382 -5.83 33.16 -5.92
N SER A 383 -6.29 34.11 -5.10
CA SER A 383 -6.89 33.84 -3.78
C SER A 383 -8.41 33.93 -3.86
N TYR A 384 -9.09 33.04 -3.12
CA TYR A 384 -10.53 32.88 -3.11
C TYR A 384 -11.08 32.88 -1.69
N SER A 385 -12.12 33.68 -1.43
CA SER A 385 -12.93 33.65 -0.20
C SER A 385 -14.09 32.64 -0.26
N SER A 386 -14.22 31.93 -1.38
CA SER A 386 -15.17 30.85 -1.67
C SER A 386 -14.96 30.37 -3.11
N VAL A 387 -15.50 29.19 -3.45
CA VAL A 387 -15.51 28.58 -4.80
C VAL A 387 -15.81 29.49 -6.01
N THR A 388 -16.48 30.62 -5.79
CA THR A 388 -16.90 31.54 -6.87
C THR A 388 -16.46 32.99 -6.66
N THR A 389 -15.79 33.30 -5.54
CA THR A 389 -15.38 34.68 -5.20
C THR A 389 -13.87 34.77 -5.15
N VAL A 390 -13.28 35.43 -6.13
CA VAL A 390 -11.85 35.78 -6.17
C VAL A 390 -11.63 37.07 -5.37
N ASP A 391 -10.73 37.02 -4.39
CA ASP A 391 -10.29 38.21 -3.63
C ASP A 391 -9.27 39.02 -4.42
N GLY A 392 -8.40 38.33 -5.15
CA GLY A 392 -7.44 38.94 -6.06
C GLY A 392 -6.57 37.92 -6.78
N THR A 393 -5.95 38.38 -7.87
CA THR A 393 -4.95 37.63 -8.65
C THR A 393 -3.65 38.43 -8.66
N TYR A 394 -2.57 37.80 -8.24
CA TYR A 394 -1.22 38.34 -8.29
C TYR A 394 -0.45 37.74 -9.48
N THR A 395 -0.04 38.57 -10.43
CA THR A 395 0.85 38.17 -11.53
C THR A 395 2.31 38.31 -11.11
N PHE A 396 3.09 37.24 -11.23
CA PHE A 396 4.50 37.28 -10.87
C PHE A 396 5.32 38.13 -11.86
N PRO A 397 6.28 38.93 -11.35
CA PRO A 397 7.28 39.58 -12.19
C PRO A 397 8.27 38.55 -12.76
N ALA A 398 9.20 39.00 -13.61
CA ALA A 398 10.32 38.18 -14.06
C ALA A 398 11.28 37.86 -12.90
N ALA A 399 10.96 36.79 -12.17
CA ALA A 399 11.70 36.23 -11.06
C ALA A 399 11.89 34.71 -11.25
N SER A 400 12.74 34.08 -10.45
CA SER A 400 13.01 32.64 -10.54
C SER A 400 13.16 32.03 -9.15
N ILE A 401 12.69 30.80 -8.99
CA ILE A 401 12.89 29.98 -7.80
C ILE A 401 13.98 28.95 -8.10
N PRO A 402 15.11 28.92 -7.36
CA PRO A 402 16.12 27.87 -7.49
C PRO A 402 15.52 26.48 -7.23
N ALA A 403 16.25 25.42 -7.65
CA ALA A 403 15.95 24.06 -7.25
C ALA A 403 15.93 23.93 -5.71
N GLY A 404 14.89 23.36 -5.14
CA GLY A 404 14.68 23.31 -3.68
C GLY A 404 14.48 24.69 -3.02
N GLY A 405 14.13 25.72 -3.79
CA GLY A 405 13.96 27.10 -3.31
C GLY A 405 12.50 27.47 -3.01
N TYR A 406 12.31 28.60 -2.32
CA TYR A 406 11.02 29.10 -1.86
C TYR A 406 10.80 30.56 -2.26
N VAL A 407 9.55 30.95 -2.52
CA VAL A 407 9.12 32.35 -2.58
C VAL A 407 7.81 32.57 -1.83
N VAL A 408 7.72 33.69 -1.13
CA VAL A 408 6.53 34.08 -0.35
C VAL A 408 5.77 35.18 -1.08
N ILE A 409 4.45 35.09 -1.14
CA ILE A 409 3.54 36.19 -1.47
C ILE A 409 2.84 36.63 -0.19
N SER A 410 2.95 37.89 0.18
CA SER A 410 2.31 38.48 1.36
C SER A 410 1.21 39.45 0.94
N GLU A 411 0.11 39.52 1.69
CA GLU A 411 -0.95 40.50 1.44
C GLU A 411 -0.53 41.95 1.74
N ALA A 412 0.52 42.13 2.56
CA ALA A 412 0.98 43.45 3.00
C ALA A 412 1.35 44.38 1.86
N ALA A 413 1.35 45.68 2.16
CA ALA A 413 1.96 46.68 1.31
C ALA A 413 3.50 46.65 1.47
N GLY A 414 4.22 46.52 0.36
CA GLY A 414 5.69 46.41 0.38
C GLY A 414 6.35 46.63 -0.97
N THR A 415 7.63 46.27 -1.07
CA THR A 415 8.42 46.32 -2.31
C THR A 415 9.02 44.95 -2.56
N ASN A 416 8.71 44.35 -3.70
CA ASN A 416 9.13 42.99 -4.05
C ASN A 416 10.65 42.79 -3.93
N THR A 417 11.04 41.68 -3.34
CA THR A 417 12.42 41.19 -3.24
C THR A 417 12.60 39.98 -4.17
N ALA A 418 13.73 39.27 -4.06
CA ALA A 418 13.95 38.02 -4.80
C ALA A 418 13.12 36.84 -4.24
N THR A 419 12.72 36.89 -2.97
CA THR A 419 12.07 35.78 -2.24
C THR A 419 10.74 36.17 -1.60
N THR A 420 10.32 37.44 -1.69
CA THR A 420 9.09 37.95 -1.10
C THR A 420 8.41 38.94 -2.03
N PHE A 421 7.17 38.66 -2.36
CA PHE A 421 6.30 39.45 -3.22
C PHE A 421 5.15 40.03 -2.40
N TYR A 422 4.68 41.20 -2.77
CA TYR A 422 3.61 41.91 -2.07
C TYR A 422 2.39 42.03 -2.96
N ALA A 423 1.32 41.32 -2.62
CA ALA A 423 0.09 41.24 -3.40
C ALA A 423 -0.72 42.54 -3.35
N ASN A 424 -0.68 43.26 -2.22
CA ASN A 424 -1.47 44.46 -1.95
C ASN A 424 -3.00 44.24 -2.03
N PHE A 425 -3.47 43.01 -1.86
CA PHE A 425 -4.88 42.67 -1.64
C PHE A 425 -4.97 41.66 -0.49
N ASN A 426 -6.05 41.76 0.29
CA ASN A 426 -6.30 40.90 1.44
C ASN A 426 -6.51 39.46 0.96
N PHE A 427 -5.89 38.49 1.61
CA PHE A 427 -6.20 37.07 1.37
C PHE A 427 -7.25 36.63 2.39
N ALA A 428 -8.45 36.19 1.99
CA ALA A 428 -9.54 35.96 2.96
C ALA A 428 -9.46 34.60 3.69
N TRP A 429 -8.30 34.19 4.22
CA TRP A 429 -8.12 32.90 4.91
C TRP A 429 -9.07 32.71 6.10
N ASN A 430 -9.41 33.83 6.77
CA ASN A 430 -10.33 33.89 7.90
C ASN A 430 -11.80 33.66 7.53
N ALA A 431 -12.14 33.47 6.25
CA ALA A 431 -13.45 33.01 5.84
C ALA A 431 -13.62 31.51 6.15
N GLY A 432 -14.84 31.09 6.49
CA GLY A 432 -15.16 29.66 6.75
C GLY A 432 -15.08 28.75 5.51
N ASP A 433 -14.66 29.30 4.37
CA ASP A 433 -14.50 28.70 3.06
C ASP A 433 -13.40 29.46 2.31
N GLY A 434 -12.48 28.78 1.63
CA GLY A 434 -11.49 29.47 0.80
C GLY A 434 -10.62 28.58 -0.08
N GLY A 435 -9.84 29.20 -0.95
CA GLY A 435 -8.91 28.52 -1.86
C GLY A 435 -7.74 29.39 -2.33
N GLY A 436 -6.62 28.74 -2.65
CA GLY A 436 -5.44 29.34 -3.27
C GLY A 436 -5.06 28.54 -4.51
N LEU A 437 -4.95 29.22 -5.65
CA LEU A 437 -4.73 28.59 -6.96
C LEU A 437 -3.47 29.15 -7.62
N LEU A 438 -2.53 28.29 -7.97
CA LEU A 438 -1.38 28.62 -8.81
C LEU A 438 -1.68 28.27 -10.27
N THR A 439 -1.43 29.20 -11.19
CA THR A 439 -1.68 29.01 -12.64
C THR A 439 -0.53 29.52 -13.51
N THR A 440 -0.42 29.01 -14.73
CA THR A 440 0.38 29.59 -15.81
C THR A 440 -0.47 30.50 -16.70
N GLY A 441 -0.01 31.72 -16.95
CA GLY A 441 -0.57 32.60 -17.99
C GLY A 441 -1.93 33.25 -17.69
N VAL A 442 -2.23 34.35 -18.40
CA VAL A 442 -3.50 35.09 -18.24
C VAL A 442 -4.65 34.29 -18.86
N GLY A 443 -5.38 33.58 -18.00
CA GLY A 443 -6.46 32.67 -18.38
C GLY A 443 -6.02 31.23 -18.65
N GLY A 444 -4.81 30.84 -18.22
CA GLY A 444 -4.26 29.52 -18.43
C GLY A 444 -4.30 28.60 -17.21
N SER A 445 -3.49 27.55 -17.30
CA SER A 445 -3.74 26.24 -16.70
C SER A 445 -3.29 26.14 -15.25
N VAL A 446 -3.88 25.20 -14.51
CA VAL A 446 -3.61 24.99 -13.09
C VAL A 446 -2.26 24.30 -12.90
N VAL A 447 -1.50 24.76 -11.91
CA VAL A 447 -0.20 24.20 -11.53
C VAL A 447 -0.30 23.44 -10.22
N ASP A 448 -1.01 24.03 -9.24
CA ASP A 448 -1.32 23.48 -7.92
C ASP A 448 -2.57 24.22 -7.39
N PHE A 449 -3.43 23.54 -6.64
CA PHE A 449 -4.56 24.12 -5.93
C PHE A 449 -4.68 23.62 -4.48
N ALA A 450 -4.89 24.55 -3.54
CA ALA A 450 -5.28 24.21 -2.17
C ALA A 450 -6.59 24.85 -1.74
N ARG A 451 -7.38 24.14 -0.92
CA ARG A 451 -8.64 24.65 -0.33
C ARG A 451 -8.84 24.29 1.13
N TRP A 452 -9.62 25.10 1.84
CA TRP A 452 -9.94 24.99 3.27
C TRP A 452 -11.40 25.36 3.56
N GLY A 453 -11.93 24.98 4.73
CA GLY A 453 -13.30 25.30 5.18
C GLY A 453 -14.37 24.24 4.85
N SER A 454 -15.54 24.66 4.35
CA SER A 454 -16.69 23.78 4.04
C SER A 454 -16.95 23.56 2.53
N THR A 455 -15.99 23.97 1.70
CA THR A 455 -16.09 24.05 0.24
C THR A 455 -15.98 22.69 -0.47
N THR A 456 -17.03 22.28 -1.18
CA THR A 456 -17.07 20.94 -1.82
C THR A 456 -16.59 20.87 -3.27
N VAL A 457 -16.49 22.00 -3.99
CA VAL A 457 -16.21 22.05 -5.43
C VAL A 457 -14.89 22.79 -5.72
N ALA A 458 -14.02 22.25 -6.57
CA ALA A 458 -12.80 22.93 -7.01
C ALA A 458 -13.07 23.85 -8.23
N PRO A 459 -12.24 24.89 -8.49
CA PRO A 459 -12.29 25.65 -9.74
C PRO A 459 -12.13 24.74 -10.96
N ALA A 460 -12.74 25.11 -12.09
CA ALA A 460 -12.62 24.32 -13.32
C ALA A 460 -11.16 24.21 -13.78
N GLY A 461 -10.64 22.99 -13.87
CA GLY A 461 -9.24 22.68 -14.18
C GLY A 461 -8.35 22.37 -12.96
N ALA A 462 -8.85 22.50 -11.72
CA ALA A 462 -8.15 22.07 -10.51
C ALA A 462 -8.72 20.74 -9.98
N GLY A 463 -7.84 19.81 -9.57
CA GLY A 463 -8.23 18.67 -8.75
C GLY A 463 -8.46 19.09 -7.30
N TRP A 464 -9.24 18.30 -6.54
CA TRP A 464 -9.08 18.18 -5.09
C TRP A 464 -9.82 16.98 -4.53
N PHE A 465 -9.15 16.18 -3.69
CA PHE A 465 -9.70 14.95 -3.12
C PHE A 465 -9.59 14.91 -1.58
N GLY A 466 -10.62 14.35 -0.94
CA GLY A 466 -10.75 14.33 0.52
C GLY A 466 -12.05 15.00 1.02
N GLY A 467 -12.65 14.42 2.06
CA GLY A 467 -13.99 14.78 2.53
C GLY A 467 -14.07 15.96 3.51
N ALA A 468 -13.08 16.08 4.41
CA ALA A 468 -12.98 17.17 5.39
C ALA A 468 -11.78 18.06 5.05
N LEU A 469 -12.02 19.34 4.79
CA LEU A 469 -10.94 20.29 4.47
C LEU A 469 -10.22 20.73 5.76
N PRO A 470 -8.98 21.24 5.65
CA PRO A 470 -8.35 21.95 6.75
C PRO A 470 -9.27 23.08 7.24
N VAL A 471 -9.45 23.22 8.55
CA VAL A 471 -10.22 24.31 9.15
C VAL A 471 -9.32 25.53 9.29
N ALA A 472 -9.74 26.70 8.79
CA ALA A 472 -8.94 27.93 8.87
C ALA A 472 -8.36 28.14 10.28
N GLY A 473 -7.02 28.21 10.36
CA GLY A 473 -6.31 28.34 11.62
C GLY A 473 -6.56 29.71 12.28
N THR A 474 -6.45 29.77 13.60
CA THR A 474 -6.50 31.04 14.35
C THR A 474 -5.18 31.80 14.22
N ASP A 475 -5.20 33.12 14.48
CA ASP A 475 -4.05 34.03 14.45
C ASP A 475 -2.71 33.38 14.85
N GLU A 476 -1.68 33.56 14.01
CA GLU A 476 -0.30 33.03 14.17
C GLU A 476 -0.11 31.52 13.88
N SER A 477 -0.97 30.93 13.04
CA SER A 477 -0.82 29.54 12.57
C SER A 477 -0.58 29.46 11.05
N SER A 478 -0.01 28.34 10.60
CA SER A 478 0.22 28.07 9.19
C SER A 478 -0.22 26.65 8.80
N LEU A 479 -0.92 26.53 7.68
CA LEU A 479 -1.21 25.26 7.02
C LEU A 479 -0.03 24.94 6.09
N GLN A 480 0.75 23.91 6.42
CA GLN A 480 1.99 23.54 5.72
C GLN A 480 1.82 22.22 4.96
N ARG A 481 2.27 22.17 3.71
CA ARG A 481 2.38 20.96 2.91
C ARG A 481 3.40 19.99 3.53
N ARG A 482 3.12 18.69 3.57
CA ARG A 482 4.02 17.69 4.17
C ARG A 482 5.31 17.63 3.35
N PRO A 483 6.52 17.71 3.97
CA PRO A 483 7.80 17.66 3.25
C PRO A 483 8.06 16.40 2.41
N SER A 484 7.22 15.38 2.54
CA SER A 484 7.33 14.08 1.87
C SER A 484 6.04 13.63 1.18
N SER A 485 5.02 14.49 1.05
CA SER A 485 3.85 14.17 0.22
C SER A 485 4.14 14.53 -1.23
N GLU A 486 3.88 13.59 -2.14
CA GLU A 486 3.61 13.90 -3.54
C GLU A 486 2.40 14.85 -3.62
N ASP A 487 2.35 15.70 -4.65
CA ASP A 487 1.23 16.63 -4.81
C ASP A 487 0.01 15.90 -5.38
N GLY A 488 -0.93 15.54 -4.52
CA GLY A 488 -2.12 14.78 -4.88
C GLY A 488 -3.39 15.64 -5.02
N ASP A 489 -3.29 16.96 -4.87
CA ASP A 489 -4.40 17.86 -4.54
C ASP A 489 -5.26 17.31 -3.37
N ARG A 490 -4.64 16.76 -2.31
CA ARG A 490 -5.37 16.12 -1.20
C ARG A 490 -5.29 16.89 0.11
N THR A 491 -6.34 16.75 0.91
CA THR A 491 -6.35 17.20 2.32
C THR A 491 -5.24 16.56 3.15
N SER A 492 -4.83 15.33 2.83
CA SER A 492 -3.71 14.62 3.47
C SER A 492 -2.36 15.30 3.27
N ASP A 493 -2.23 16.17 2.27
CA ASP A 493 -0.95 16.72 1.85
C ASP A 493 -0.56 17.90 2.73
N PHE A 494 -1.44 18.35 3.64
CA PHE A 494 -1.23 19.50 4.52
C PHE A 494 -1.41 19.14 6.01
N CYS A 495 -0.76 19.87 6.91
CA CYS A 495 -0.99 19.82 8.36
C CYS A 495 -0.77 21.20 9.01
N PHE A 496 -1.32 21.42 10.21
CA PHE A 496 -1.15 22.70 10.92
C PHE A 496 0.16 22.78 11.69
N HIS A 497 0.80 23.95 11.62
CA HIS A 497 2.10 24.17 12.20
C HIS A 497 2.35 25.62 12.63
N LEU A 498 3.43 25.85 13.39
CA LEU A 498 4.12 27.14 13.51
C LEU A 498 4.87 27.49 12.22
N VAL A 499 4.71 28.74 11.78
CA VAL A 499 5.22 29.34 10.53
C VAL A 499 6.67 28.96 10.16
N SER A 500 6.92 28.62 8.89
CA SER A 500 8.23 28.25 8.32
C SER A 500 8.66 29.07 7.09
N LEU A 501 7.88 30.07 6.67
CA LEU A 501 8.11 30.92 5.49
C LEU A 501 9.60 31.22 5.20
N GLY A 502 10.05 30.82 4.02
CA GLY A 502 11.41 30.90 3.50
C GLY A 502 12.28 29.68 3.80
N THR A 503 11.74 28.61 4.40
CA THR A 503 12.48 27.41 4.82
C THR A 503 11.65 26.13 4.61
N LEU A 504 12.30 24.97 4.71
CA LEU A 504 11.61 23.67 4.62
C LEU A 504 10.51 23.56 5.68
N ASN A 505 9.30 23.22 5.24
CA ASN A 505 8.17 22.95 6.11
C ASN A 505 8.52 21.96 7.23
N ARG A 506 7.86 22.14 8.37
CA ARG A 506 8.16 21.34 9.53
C ARG A 506 7.42 20.00 9.49
N PRO A 507 8.02 18.92 10.01
CA PRO A 507 7.36 17.64 10.18
C PRO A 507 6.01 17.71 10.89
N CYS A 508 5.02 16.98 10.39
CA CYS A 508 3.82 16.69 11.17
C CYS A 508 4.17 15.64 12.24
N VAL A 509 3.96 15.99 13.50
CA VAL A 509 4.02 15.07 14.64
C VAL A 509 2.59 14.77 15.09
N VAL A 510 2.26 13.49 15.23
CA VAL A 510 0.90 13.02 15.50
C VAL A 510 0.87 12.13 16.74
N ILE A 511 -0.23 12.14 17.47
CA ILE A 511 -0.57 11.12 18.46
C ILE A 511 -0.78 9.81 17.67
N ASN A 512 -0.01 8.78 18.00
CA ASN A 512 0.03 7.52 17.27
C ASN A 512 -0.72 6.40 17.98
N GLU A 513 -0.60 6.32 19.31
CA GLU A 513 -1.12 5.22 20.10
C GLU A 513 -1.57 5.71 21.49
N ILE A 514 -2.61 5.08 22.03
CA ILE A 514 -3.19 5.36 23.34
C ILE A 514 -3.18 4.07 24.16
N TYR A 515 -2.46 4.08 25.29
CA TYR A 515 -2.30 2.96 26.22
C TYR A 515 -3.25 3.12 27.43
N GLY A 516 -4.27 2.27 27.52
CA GLY A 516 -5.14 2.14 28.71
C GLY A 516 -4.64 1.02 29.61
N GLY A 517 -3.45 1.17 30.19
CA GLY A 517 -2.70 0.10 30.82
C GLY A 517 -2.24 0.46 32.22
N ASP A 518 -1.34 -0.36 32.75
CA ASP A 518 -0.65 -0.08 34.01
C ASP A 518 0.86 -0.12 33.67
N PRO A 519 1.49 0.99 33.24
CA PRO A 519 0.98 2.38 33.23
C PRO A 519 0.18 2.77 31.97
N ASP A 520 -0.74 3.72 32.16
CA ASP A 520 -1.41 4.46 31.07
C ASP A 520 -0.45 5.41 30.33
N GLY A 521 -0.78 5.82 29.09
CA GLY A 521 -0.01 6.85 28.38
C GLY A 521 -0.40 7.11 26.92
N VAL A 522 0.33 8.01 26.26
CA VAL A 522 0.21 8.28 24.81
C VAL A 522 1.53 8.03 24.11
N GLU A 523 1.49 7.67 22.83
CA GLU A 523 2.63 7.70 21.92
C GLU A 523 2.48 8.85 20.92
N ILE A 524 3.58 9.54 20.63
CA ILE A 524 3.70 10.51 19.55
C ILE A 524 4.66 9.96 18.51
N TYR A 525 4.28 10.04 17.24
CA TYR A 525 5.07 9.67 16.07
C TYR A 525 5.49 10.90 15.28
N ASN A 526 6.76 10.95 14.85
CA ASN A 526 7.23 11.86 13.83
C ASN A 526 7.13 11.17 12.47
N ALA A 527 6.12 11.53 11.69
CA ALA A 527 5.82 10.93 10.39
C ALA A 527 6.72 11.40 9.24
N SER A 528 7.80 12.13 9.54
CA SER A 528 8.68 12.72 8.53
C SER A 528 10.07 12.08 8.46
N LEU A 529 10.76 12.43 7.37
CA LEU A 529 12.17 12.11 7.13
C LEU A 529 13.16 13.07 7.85
N ALA A 530 12.67 14.01 8.67
CA ALA A 530 13.51 14.98 9.39
C ALA A 530 13.34 14.89 10.92
N ALA A 531 14.40 15.22 11.68
CA ALA A 531 14.33 15.24 13.13
C ALA A 531 13.49 16.44 13.62
N TYR A 532 12.68 16.24 14.66
CA TYR A 532 11.73 17.22 15.17
C TYR A 532 11.97 17.55 16.63
N THR A 533 12.04 18.84 16.98
CA THR A 533 12.25 19.27 18.37
C THR A 533 10.92 19.57 19.05
N LEU A 534 10.50 18.69 19.96
CA LEU A 534 9.29 18.84 20.79
C LEU A 534 9.50 19.77 22.00
N THR A 535 10.55 20.58 22.05
CA THR A 535 10.79 21.44 23.24
C THR A 535 9.59 22.35 23.48
N GLY A 536 9.07 22.37 24.71
CA GLY A 536 7.95 23.22 25.10
C GLY A 536 6.58 22.83 24.52
N PHE A 537 6.52 21.80 23.65
CA PHE A 537 5.26 21.14 23.30
C PHE A 537 4.61 20.57 24.55
N GLN A 538 3.30 20.40 24.48
CA GLN A 538 2.52 19.89 25.59
C GLN A 538 1.55 18.81 25.13
N VAL A 539 1.41 17.78 25.95
CA VAL A 539 0.31 16.81 25.86
C VAL A 539 -0.60 17.03 27.06
N ILE A 540 -1.84 17.43 26.80
CA ILE A 540 -2.92 17.31 27.78
C ILE A 540 -3.63 15.98 27.54
N ILE A 541 -3.83 15.24 28.63
CA ILE A 541 -4.70 14.07 28.64
C ILE A 541 -5.89 14.40 29.54
N TYR A 542 -7.08 14.25 28.98
CA TYR A 542 -8.37 14.50 29.62
C TYR A 542 -8.96 13.18 30.14
N ASP A 543 -9.51 13.26 31.35
CA ASP A 543 -10.25 12.19 32.01
C ASP A 543 -11.68 12.04 31.42
N TYR A 544 -12.43 11.04 31.85
CA TYR A 544 -13.76 10.71 31.32
C TYR A 544 -14.79 11.84 31.41
N ASP A 545 -14.63 12.75 32.39
CA ASP A 545 -15.50 13.92 32.60
C ASP A 545 -15.03 15.18 31.83
N GLY A 546 -13.94 15.07 31.07
CA GLY A 546 -13.34 16.17 30.31
C GLY A 546 -12.44 17.11 31.13
N THR A 547 -12.12 16.78 32.39
CA THR A 547 -11.08 17.50 33.14
C THR A 547 -9.68 17.05 32.72
N ALA A 548 -8.74 18.00 32.65
CA ALA A 548 -7.34 17.70 32.32
C ALA A 548 -6.66 16.98 33.49
N GLY A 549 -6.37 15.68 33.33
CA GLY A 549 -5.74 14.84 34.36
C GLY A 549 -4.22 15.00 34.41
N VAL A 550 -3.58 15.01 33.23
CA VAL A 550 -2.14 15.29 33.09
C VAL A 550 -1.94 16.36 32.03
N ASN A 551 -1.06 17.33 32.31
CA ASN A 551 -0.46 18.21 31.32
C ASN A 551 1.06 18.00 31.36
N PHE A 552 1.60 17.30 30.38
CA PHE A 552 3.04 17.05 30.26
C PHE A 552 3.68 18.07 29.32
N VAL A 553 4.56 18.91 29.85
CA VAL A 553 5.42 19.79 29.06
C VAL A 553 6.68 19.03 28.66
N PHE A 554 6.91 18.91 27.36
CA PHE A 554 8.12 18.29 26.83
C PHE A 554 9.37 19.11 27.22
N PRO A 555 10.41 18.46 27.78
CA PRO A 555 11.69 19.11 28.04
C PRO A 555 12.41 19.39 26.72
N ALA A 556 13.68 19.83 26.79
CA ALA A 556 14.55 19.85 25.61
C ALA A 556 14.67 18.44 25.01
N PHE A 557 13.91 18.17 23.96
CA PHE A 557 13.68 16.83 23.41
C PHE A 557 13.61 16.89 21.88
N THR A 558 14.29 15.95 21.23
CA THR A 558 14.25 15.78 19.77
C THR A 558 13.79 14.37 19.44
N LEU A 559 12.68 14.29 18.72
CA LEU A 559 12.11 13.08 18.14
C LEU A 559 12.74 12.89 16.75
N ASN A 560 13.47 11.79 16.54
CA ASN A 560 14.17 11.52 15.28
C ASN A 560 13.18 11.29 14.11
N PRO A 561 13.63 11.31 12.84
CA PRO A 561 12.80 10.90 11.70
C PRO A 561 12.15 9.53 11.94
N MET A 562 10.92 9.34 11.45
CA MET A 562 10.20 8.07 11.47
C MET A 562 10.24 7.34 12.83
N SER A 563 10.16 8.10 13.93
CA SER A 563 10.35 7.56 15.29
C SER A 563 9.32 8.04 16.29
N TYR A 564 9.28 7.33 17.43
CA TYR A 564 8.20 7.37 18.40
C TYR A 564 8.71 7.77 19.79
N VAL A 565 7.93 8.57 20.52
CA VAL A 565 8.13 8.83 21.95
C VAL A 565 6.85 8.56 22.71
N ARG A 566 6.97 7.81 23.81
CA ARG A 566 5.85 7.52 24.70
C ARG A 566 5.89 8.43 25.92
N VAL A 567 4.75 8.95 26.32
CA VAL A 567 4.53 9.70 27.55
C VAL A 567 3.60 8.87 28.43
N PHE A 568 4.15 8.18 29.42
CA PHE A 568 3.38 7.40 30.40
C PHE A 568 3.02 8.23 31.62
N GLU A 569 2.01 7.78 32.36
CA GLU A 569 1.68 8.29 33.68
C GLU A 569 2.77 8.01 34.73
N GLY A 570 2.57 8.55 35.93
CA GLY A 570 3.34 8.21 37.12
C GLY A 570 4.78 8.76 37.08
N VAL A 571 5.65 8.14 37.88
CA VAL A 571 7.04 8.59 38.07
C VAL A 571 8.03 7.55 37.56
N GLY A 572 8.96 7.99 36.73
CA GLY A 572 9.98 7.12 36.14
C GLY A 572 11.21 7.90 35.67
N THR A 573 12.10 7.23 34.94
CA THR A 573 13.32 7.85 34.39
C THR A 573 13.10 8.18 32.92
N ASN A 574 13.12 9.47 32.58
CA ASN A 574 13.00 9.93 31.20
C ASN A 574 14.18 9.45 30.34
N THR A 575 13.87 9.02 29.12
CA THR A 575 14.80 8.52 28.09
C THR A 575 14.45 9.13 26.73
N ALA A 576 15.22 8.82 25.69
CA ALA A 576 14.94 9.28 24.33
C ALA A 576 13.68 8.66 23.67
N ALA A 577 13.04 7.65 24.29
CA ALA A 577 11.87 6.95 23.73
C ALA A 577 10.71 6.75 24.72
N VAL A 578 10.89 7.16 25.97
CA VAL A 578 9.92 7.04 27.07
C VAL A 578 10.10 8.20 28.05
N LEU A 579 9.03 8.92 28.32
CA LEU A 579 8.91 10.05 29.25
C LEU A 579 7.79 9.75 30.26
N PHE A 580 7.86 10.37 31.44
CA PHE A 580 6.91 10.17 32.53
C PHE A 580 6.25 11.50 32.97
N GLY A 581 4.92 11.52 32.99
CA GLY A 581 4.09 12.70 33.21
C GLY A 581 3.99 13.19 34.66
N GLY A 582 4.37 12.37 35.65
CA GLY A 582 4.36 12.71 37.08
C GLY A 582 2.99 12.64 37.77
N GLY A 583 1.89 12.80 37.01
CA GLY A 583 0.51 12.55 37.46
C GLY A 583 0.01 11.16 37.05
N SER A 584 -1.07 10.69 37.68
CA SER A 584 -1.78 9.48 37.24
C SER A 584 -2.83 9.83 36.18
N LEU A 585 -3.04 8.93 35.23
CA LEU A 585 -4.09 9.06 34.23
C LEU A 585 -5.34 8.32 34.72
N GLY A 586 -6.51 8.88 34.42
CA GLY A 586 -7.80 8.40 34.91
C GLY A 586 -8.47 7.37 34.01
N TRP A 587 -7.74 6.71 33.10
CA TRP A 587 -8.34 5.90 32.03
C TRP A 587 -8.81 4.54 32.54
N ILE A 588 -9.91 4.56 33.29
CA ILE A 588 -10.54 3.37 33.87
C ILE A 588 -11.09 2.47 32.75
N ALA A 589 -11.03 1.15 32.98
CA ALA A 589 -11.48 0.13 32.04
C ALA A 589 -12.93 0.33 31.55
N GLY A 590 -13.08 0.68 30.26
CA GLY A 590 -14.36 0.90 29.61
C GLY A 590 -14.91 2.33 29.72
N ASP A 591 -14.16 3.26 30.33
CA ASP A 591 -14.50 4.68 30.37
C ASP A 591 -13.98 5.44 29.13
N SER A 592 -14.22 6.75 29.15
CA SER A 592 -14.02 7.67 28.04
C SER A 592 -12.80 8.57 28.32
N GLY A 593 -12.27 9.27 27.31
CA GLY A 593 -11.14 10.18 27.52
C GLY A 593 -10.83 11.00 26.28
N ALA A 594 -9.79 11.83 26.35
CA ALA A 594 -9.20 12.47 25.16
C ALA A 594 -7.71 12.75 25.40
N ALA A 595 -6.93 12.87 24.32
CA ALA A 595 -5.57 13.35 24.35
C ALA A 595 -5.38 14.44 23.29
N GLN A 596 -4.70 15.52 23.67
CA GLN A 596 -4.39 16.65 22.79
C GLN A 596 -2.88 16.92 22.80
N LEU A 597 -2.28 16.98 21.61
CA LEU A 597 -0.95 17.52 21.38
C LEU A 597 -1.09 18.99 20.99
N TYR A 598 -0.27 19.86 21.57
CA TYR A 598 -0.20 21.27 21.18
C TYR A 598 1.22 21.82 21.31
N ASN A 599 1.51 22.85 20.53
CA ASN A 599 2.83 23.48 20.46
C ASN A 599 3.01 24.60 21.51
N GLU A 600 4.20 25.20 21.54
CA GLU A 600 4.55 26.31 22.45
C GLU A 600 3.59 27.53 22.34
N GLY A 601 2.92 27.71 21.20
CA GLY A 601 1.95 28.76 20.95
C GLY A 601 0.54 28.50 21.49
N SER A 602 0.30 27.34 22.12
CA SER A 602 -1.05 26.87 22.51
C SER A 602 -2.00 26.56 21.35
N ASN A 603 -1.46 26.32 20.16
CA ASN A 603 -2.22 25.84 19.01
C ASN A 603 -2.24 24.29 19.02
N GLY A 604 -3.43 23.71 18.85
CA GLY A 604 -3.63 22.27 18.69
C GLY A 604 -2.89 21.75 17.47
N VAL A 605 -2.21 20.63 17.64
CA VAL A 605 -1.42 19.93 16.61
C VAL A 605 -2.09 18.62 16.20
N ASP A 606 -2.70 17.92 17.16
CA ASP A 606 -3.44 16.66 16.96
C ASP A 606 -4.42 16.44 18.15
N PHE A 607 -5.61 15.89 17.91
CA PHE A 607 -6.59 15.57 18.95
C PHE A 607 -7.34 14.24 18.74
N VAL A 608 -7.20 13.32 19.70
CA VAL A 608 -8.00 12.09 19.77
C VAL A 608 -9.00 12.13 20.92
N ARG A 609 -10.26 11.76 20.64
CA ARG A 609 -11.35 11.59 21.60
C ARG A 609 -11.77 10.13 21.65
N LEU A 610 -12.06 9.60 22.85
CA LEU A 610 -12.36 8.19 23.10
C LEU A 610 -13.67 8.04 23.90
N GLY A 611 -14.44 7.00 23.57
CA GLY A 611 -15.68 6.62 24.25
C GLY A 611 -16.79 7.69 24.13
N SER A 612 -17.43 7.98 25.26
CA SER A 612 -18.52 8.97 25.38
C SER A 612 -18.05 10.37 25.79
N ASN A 613 -16.73 10.62 25.77
CA ASN A 613 -16.14 11.89 26.16
C ASN A 613 -16.61 13.00 25.20
N ASN A 614 -16.91 14.19 25.72
CA ASN A 614 -17.43 15.32 24.97
C ASN A 614 -16.50 16.55 25.00
N THR A 615 -15.23 16.36 25.38
CA THR A 615 -14.21 17.41 25.32
C THR A 615 -14.07 17.91 23.90
N LEU A 616 -14.12 19.22 23.74
CA LEU A 616 -13.76 19.91 22.51
C LEU A 616 -12.25 20.19 22.58
N GLY A 617 -11.53 19.93 21.50
CA GLY A 617 -10.12 20.28 21.41
C GLY A 617 -9.92 21.79 21.48
N LEU A 618 -8.80 22.22 22.06
CA LEU A 618 -8.42 23.63 22.09
C LEU A 618 -7.89 24.08 20.72
N ASN A 619 -8.27 25.27 20.26
CA ASN A 619 -7.77 26.00 19.07
C ASN A 619 -7.03 25.16 18.00
N GLY A 620 -7.76 24.72 16.97
CA GLY A 620 -7.17 24.21 15.72
C GLY A 620 -7.26 22.69 15.51
N ALA A 621 -7.36 21.90 16.57
CA ALA A 621 -7.61 20.45 16.49
C ALA A 621 -9.00 20.15 17.09
N ASN A 622 -9.87 19.47 16.34
CA ASN A 622 -11.29 19.28 16.68
C ASN A 622 -11.79 17.92 16.19
N PHE A 623 -12.24 17.07 17.10
CA PHE A 623 -12.75 15.75 16.74
C PHE A 623 -14.08 15.83 15.97
N ILE A 624 -14.05 15.56 14.66
CA ILE A 624 -15.16 15.85 13.73
C ILE A 624 -16.24 14.77 13.76
N SER A 625 -15.89 13.52 14.11
CA SER A 625 -16.81 12.39 14.07
C SER A 625 -17.80 12.33 15.25
N PRO A 626 -19.08 11.94 15.02
CA PRO A 626 -20.04 11.69 16.09
C PRO A 626 -19.68 10.45 16.95
N ASN A 627 -18.87 9.53 16.42
CA ASN A 627 -18.49 8.28 17.11
C ASN A 627 -16.98 8.30 17.41
N ALA A 628 -16.62 8.32 18.68
CA ALA A 628 -15.25 8.13 19.12
C ALA A 628 -14.94 6.63 19.33
N PRO A 629 -13.69 6.17 19.12
CA PRO A 629 -13.29 4.80 19.42
C PRO A 629 -13.52 4.48 20.90
N VAL A 630 -14.12 3.33 21.18
CA VAL A 630 -14.38 2.90 22.56
C VAL A 630 -13.19 2.07 23.05
N PHE A 631 -12.67 2.40 24.24
CA PHE A 631 -11.62 1.60 24.88
C PHE A 631 -12.09 0.15 25.06
N PRO A 632 -11.29 -0.88 24.68
CA PRO A 632 -11.62 -2.26 25.03
C PRO A 632 -11.67 -2.43 26.54
N THR A 633 -12.61 -3.22 27.05
CA THR A 633 -12.63 -3.61 28.47
C THR A 633 -11.35 -4.36 28.82
N LEU A 634 -10.56 -3.82 29.74
CA LEU A 634 -9.13 -4.15 29.86
C LEU A 634 -8.82 -5.62 30.15
N VAL A 635 -8.05 -6.19 29.24
CA VAL A 635 -6.91 -7.05 29.57
C VAL A 635 -5.65 -6.35 29.05
N ASN A 636 -4.56 -6.40 29.82
CA ASN A 636 -3.35 -5.55 29.71
C ASN A 636 -2.48 -5.84 28.45
N ALA A 637 -3.09 -5.91 27.27
CA ALA A 637 -2.47 -6.36 26.02
C ALA A 637 -2.96 -5.60 24.77
N SER A 638 -3.81 -4.57 24.92
CA SER A 638 -4.37 -3.80 23.80
C SER A 638 -4.31 -2.29 24.02
N THR A 639 -4.30 -1.56 22.90
CA THR A 639 -4.19 -0.11 22.75
C THR A 639 -5.21 0.38 21.73
N VAL A 640 -5.41 1.70 21.65
CA VAL A 640 -6.07 2.34 20.50
C VAL A 640 -4.97 2.96 19.64
N GLY A 641 -4.75 2.43 18.44
CA GLY A 641 -3.74 2.86 17.50
C GLY A 641 -4.34 3.63 16.32
N ARG A 642 -3.64 4.65 15.84
CA ARG A 642 -3.97 5.40 14.63
C ARG A 642 -3.66 4.56 13.37
N ASN A 643 -4.54 4.57 12.39
CA ASN A 643 -4.25 4.06 11.05
C ASN A 643 -3.29 5.02 10.33
N THR A 644 -2.00 4.72 10.35
CA THR A 644 -0.94 5.54 9.74
C THR A 644 -0.96 5.58 8.20
N SER A 645 -1.81 4.77 7.55
CA SER A 645 -2.08 4.83 6.11
C SER A 645 -3.24 5.76 5.72
N GLY A 646 -4.01 6.22 6.70
CA GLY A 646 -5.05 7.24 6.53
C GLY A 646 -4.49 8.66 6.57
N GLY A 647 -5.30 9.63 6.14
CA GLY A 647 -5.07 11.03 6.50
C GLY A 647 -5.24 11.24 8.01
N ASP A 648 -4.77 12.38 8.49
CA ASP A 648 -4.97 12.79 9.88
C ASP A 648 -6.18 13.73 9.95
N PHE A 649 -7.33 13.23 10.37
CA PHE A 649 -8.60 13.95 10.29
C PHE A 649 -9.23 14.26 11.66
N ASP A 650 -8.56 13.97 12.77
CA ASP A 650 -9.17 13.93 14.11
C ASP A 650 -10.50 13.12 14.10
N GLU A 651 -10.62 12.06 13.30
CA GLU A 651 -11.86 11.31 13.11
C GLU A 651 -11.79 9.89 13.68
N GLY A 652 -12.92 9.38 14.20
CA GLY A 652 -13.00 8.03 14.79
C GLY A 652 -12.79 6.88 13.80
N ALA A 653 -12.69 7.15 12.50
CA ALA A 653 -12.29 6.19 11.48
C ALA A 653 -10.76 6.00 11.42
N ASP A 654 -9.98 6.99 11.88
CA ASP A 654 -8.52 6.98 11.87
C ASP A 654 -7.95 6.10 12.99
N TRP A 655 -8.77 5.45 13.81
CA TRP A 655 -8.35 4.81 15.06
C TRP A 655 -9.00 3.44 15.25
N CYS A 656 -8.19 2.41 15.53
CA CYS A 656 -8.64 1.05 15.79
C CYS A 656 -8.03 0.48 17.08
N VAL A 657 -8.69 -0.54 17.65
CA VAL A 657 -8.09 -1.31 18.75
C VAL A 657 -7.07 -2.27 18.17
N GLN A 658 -5.84 -2.24 18.68
CA GLN A 658 -4.74 -3.12 18.25
C GLN A 658 -4.05 -3.79 19.46
N PRO A 659 -3.21 -4.82 19.24
CA PRO A 659 -2.23 -5.24 20.23
C PRO A 659 -1.24 -4.10 20.51
N ILE A 660 -0.76 -4.00 21.75
CA ILE A 660 0.23 -2.98 22.17
C ILE A 660 1.47 -2.99 21.23
N THR A 661 1.79 -1.87 20.55
CA THR A 661 2.96 -1.73 19.62
C THR A 661 3.99 -0.65 20.03
N PRO A 662 4.64 -0.73 21.21
CA PRO A 662 5.36 0.41 21.77
C PRO A 662 6.65 0.71 21.01
N GLY A 663 6.68 1.82 20.28
CA GLY A 663 7.78 2.23 19.42
C GLY A 663 7.85 1.53 18.05
N TYR A 664 6.72 1.02 17.56
CA TYR A 664 6.59 0.39 16.24
C TYR A 664 5.39 0.97 15.49
N SER A 665 5.37 0.77 14.16
CA SER A 665 4.20 1.11 13.34
C SER A 665 2.98 0.32 13.78
N ASN A 666 1.85 1.01 13.88
CA ASN A 666 0.54 0.40 14.15
C ASN A 666 0.19 -0.64 13.07
N TYR A 667 -0.59 -1.66 13.44
CA TYR A 667 -0.86 -2.81 12.57
C TYR A 667 -1.80 -2.53 11.38
N GLY A 668 -2.27 -1.29 11.22
CA GLY A 668 -3.38 -0.93 10.34
C GLY A 668 -4.72 -1.46 10.87
N CYS A 669 -5.84 -0.92 10.38
CA CYS A 669 -7.15 -1.49 10.66
C CYS A 669 -7.26 -2.84 9.91
N PRO A 670 -7.35 -3.99 10.59
CA PRO A 670 -7.30 -5.29 9.91
C PRO A 670 -8.64 -5.64 9.24
N ALA A 671 -8.57 -6.48 8.20
CA ALA A 671 -9.76 -7.06 7.58
C ALA A 671 -10.58 -7.90 8.59
N ARG A 672 -11.90 -7.91 8.36
CA ARG A 672 -12.92 -8.45 9.27
C ARG A 672 -13.40 -9.82 8.83
N LEU A 673 -13.05 -10.87 9.58
CA LEU A 673 -13.52 -12.23 9.31
C LEU A 673 -14.55 -12.69 10.36
N ALA A 674 -15.84 -12.76 10.02
CA ALA A 674 -16.87 -13.19 10.97
C ALA A 674 -17.15 -14.72 10.87
N VAL A 675 -16.72 -15.51 11.87
CA VAL A 675 -16.88 -16.99 11.85
C VAL A 675 -17.56 -17.53 13.11
N PHE A 676 -18.68 -18.22 12.90
CA PHE A 676 -19.49 -18.80 13.98
C PHE A 676 -19.31 -20.33 14.02
N ALA A 677 -19.02 -20.88 15.21
CA ALA A 677 -18.72 -22.29 15.46
C ALA A 677 -19.74 -22.97 16.42
N PRO A 678 -20.93 -23.37 15.93
CA PRO A 678 -22.07 -23.77 16.76
C PRO A 678 -21.94 -25.18 17.38
N SER A 679 -21.14 -26.06 16.78
CA SER A 679 -20.76 -27.37 17.35
C SER A 679 -19.98 -27.23 18.65
N LEU A 680 -19.45 -26.04 18.92
CA LEU A 680 -18.59 -25.73 20.06
C LEU A 680 -19.23 -24.69 21.02
N ASN A 681 -20.41 -24.16 20.69
CA ASN A 681 -21.08 -23.03 21.36
C ASN A 681 -20.31 -21.69 21.31
N TYR A 682 -19.58 -21.40 20.23
CA TYR A 682 -18.90 -20.10 20.06
C TYR A 682 -19.40 -19.31 18.86
N VAL A 683 -19.48 -18.01 19.07
CA VAL A 683 -19.42 -16.98 18.05
C VAL A 683 -18.02 -16.37 18.15
N SER A 684 -17.36 -16.11 17.03
CA SER A 684 -16.17 -15.27 17.01
C SER A 684 -16.28 -14.30 15.84
N LEU A 685 -16.54 -13.04 16.19
CA LEU A 685 -16.30 -11.92 15.30
C LEU A 685 -14.78 -11.73 15.31
N VAL A 686 -14.10 -12.33 14.33
CA VAL A 686 -12.64 -12.30 14.22
C VAL A 686 -12.25 -11.05 13.45
N ASP A 687 -12.38 -9.91 14.13
CA ASP A 687 -11.87 -8.61 13.69
C ASP A 687 -10.33 -8.58 13.88
N SER A 688 -9.64 -9.45 13.12
CA SER A 688 -8.19 -9.56 12.87
C SER A 688 -7.74 -11.01 12.62
N THR A 689 -6.77 -11.20 11.71
CA THR A 689 -6.01 -12.46 11.57
C THR A 689 -5.09 -12.77 12.76
N ALA A 690 -5.20 -12.01 13.86
CA ALA A 690 -4.36 -12.13 15.05
C ALA A 690 -4.55 -13.46 15.80
N ASN A 691 -3.45 -13.89 16.43
CA ASN A 691 -3.43 -15.01 17.35
C ASN A 691 -2.75 -14.55 18.67
N PRO A 692 -3.48 -14.42 19.79
CA PRO A 692 -4.89 -14.79 19.98
C PRO A 692 -5.90 -13.81 19.34
N PRO A 693 -7.17 -14.21 19.16
CA PRO A 693 -8.25 -13.31 18.73
C PRO A 693 -8.47 -12.16 19.71
N ALA A 694 -9.00 -11.03 19.21
CA ALA A 694 -9.28 -9.84 20.00
C ALA A 694 -10.22 -10.12 21.21
N PRO A 695 -10.06 -9.43 22.37
CA PRO A 695 -10.86 -9.67 23.58
C PRO A 695 -12.37 -9.49 23.39
N ASN A 696 -12.78 -8.78 22.33
CA ASN A 696 -14.15 -8.34 22.07
C ASN A 696 -14.94 -9.30 21.16
N ALA A 697 -14.41 -10.49 20.85
CA ALA A 697 -15.15 -11.50 20.11
C ALA A 697 -16.41 -11.94 20.89
N TYR A 698 -17.58 -11.37 20.57
CA TYR A 698 -18.84 -11.64 21.26
C TYR A 698 -19.19 -13.13 21.19
N LEU A 699 -19.20 -13.83 22.33
CA LEU A 699 -19.18 -15.30 22.35
C LEU A 699 -20.55 -15.99 22.20
N SER A 700 -21.68 -15.28 22.34
CA SER A 700 -23.02 -15.89 22.25
C SER A 700 -24.17 -14.91 21.97
N TYR A 701 -25.26 -15.42 21.37
CA TYR A 701 -26.54 -14.71 21.24
C TYR A 701 -27.58 -15.25 22.25
N GLY A 702 -28.37 -14.35 22.81
CA GLY A 702 -29.36 -14.66 23.86
C GLY A 702 -30.66 -15.31 23.36
N SER A 703 -31.49 -15.75 24.31
CA SER A 703 -32.83 -16.28 24.03
C SER A 703 -33.73 -15.17 23.46
N GLY A 704 -33.93 -15.20 22.14
CA GLY A 704 -34.63 -14.14 21.40
C GLY A 704 -34.39 -14.20 19.89
N SER A 705 -33.29 -14.82 19.44
CA SER A 705 -33.06 -15.09 18.01
C SER A 705 -34.25 -15.88 17.41
N PRO A 706 -34.79 -15.45 16.24
CA PRO A 706 -35.92 -16.09 15.58
C PRO A 706 -35.73 -17.58 15.24
N ALA A 707 -34.49 -18.08 15.27
CA ALA A 707 -34.13 -19.47 15.02
C ALA A 707 -34.14 -20.38 16.26
N ALA A 708 -34.64 -19.93 17.42
CA ALA A 708 -34.79 -20.77 18.62
C ALA A 708 -35.63 -22.04 18.40
N THR A 709 -36.36 -22.14 17.28
CA THR A 709 -37.07 -23.34 16.82
C THR A 709 -36.77 -23.68 15.35
N ALA A 710 -35.66 -24.41 15.14
CA ALA A 710 -35.32 -25.26 13.98
C ALA A 710 -34.88 -24.62 12.64
N ASN A 711 -33.72 -25.10 12.15
CA ASN A 711 -33.23 -25.06 10.74
C ASN A 711 -33.16 -23.67 10.07
N GLY A 712 -32.40 -22.75 10.66
CA GLY A 712 -31.92 -21.54 9.96
C GLY A 712 -30.55 -21.78 9.30
N GLN A 713 -30.36 -21.27 8.08
CA GLN A 713 -29.04 -21.08 7.46
C GLN A 713 -28.57 -19.67 7.75
N TRP A 714 -27.38 -19.52 8.32
CA TRP A 714 -26.87 -18.23 8.81
C TRP A 714 -25.94 -17.56 7.80
N VAL A 715 -25.91 -16.24 7.86
CA VAL A 715 -25.17 -15.32 6.99
C VAL A 715 -24.71 -14.08 7.79
N MET A 716 -23.79 -13.30 7.22
CA MET A 716 -23.32 -12.01 7.74
C MET A 716 -23.46 -10.95 6.66
N GLY A 717 -23.75 -9.71 7.01
CA GLY A 717 -23.79 -8.61 6.05
C GLY A 717 -24.05 -7.24 6.68
N ASP A 718 -23.72 -6.19 5.95
CA ASP A 718 -23.97 -4.79 6.28
C ASP A 718 -25.39 -4.38 5.87
N TRP A 719 -26.35 -4.48 6.78
CA TRP A 719 -27.77 -4.31 6.43
C TRP A 719 -28.22 -2.85 6.33
N ASP A 720 -27.50 -1.91 6.96
CA ASP A 720 -27.79 -0.47 6.99
C ASP A 720 -26.78 0.43 6.25
N GLY A 721 -25.64 -0.10 5.82
CA GLY A 721 -24.63 0.60 5.03
C GLY A 721 -23.58 1.34 5.87
N ASP A 722 -23.34 0.92 7.11
CA ASP A 722 -22.37 1.55 8.03
C ASP A 722 -20.95 0.95 7.92
N GLY A 723 -20.75 -0.02 7.01
CA GLY A 723 -19.51 -0.76 6.80
C GLY A 723 -19.30 -1.92 7.78
N ARG A 724 -20.24 -2.21 8.71
CA ARG A 724 -20.12 -3.29 9.69
C ARG A 724 -21.02 -4.47 9.35
N GLN A 725 -20.39 -5.61 9.08
CA GLN A 725 -21.15 -6.83 8.93
C GLN A 725 -21.74 -7.34 10.24
N THR A 726 -23.03 -7.65 10.21
CA THR A 726 -23.82 -8.06 11.35
C THR A 726 -24.69 -9.29 11.01
N PRO A 727 -25.18 -10.06 11.99
CA PRO A 727 -25.79 -11.37 11.71
C PRO A 727 -27.12 -11.32 10.95
N GLY A 728 -27.30 -12.31 10.07
CA GLY A 728 -28.57 -12.67 9.46
C GLY A 728 -28.85 -14.17 9.51
N VAL A 729 -30.13 -14.55 9.46
CA VAL A 729 -30.56 -15.95 9.38
C VAL A 729 -31.73 -16.14 8.41
N TYR A 730 -31.55 -17.04 7.45
CA TYR A 730 -32.57 -17.48 6.51
C TYR A 730 -33.26 -18.75 7.03
N VAL A 731 -34.57 -18.70 7.26
CA VAL A 731 -35.33 -19.82 7.82
C VAL A 731 -35.73 -20.83 6.75
N THR A 732 -35.17 -22.04 6.82
CA THR A 732 -35.33 -23.08 5.78
C THR A 732 -36.43 -24.10 6.06
N SER A 733 -37.11 -24.02 7.21
CA SER A 733 -38.21 -24.93 7.59
C SER A 733 -39.18 -24.31 8.59
N GLY A 734 -40.38 -24.88 8.72
CA GLY A 734 -41.39 -24.45 9.69
C GLY A 734 -42.32 -23.34 9.18
N ALA A 735 -43.01 -22.66 10.09
CA ALA A 735 -44.03 -21.66 9.74
C ALA A 735 -43.44 -20.34 9.20
N SER A 736 -42.21 -19.99 9.59
CA SER A 736 -41.47 -18.81 9.09
C SER A 736 -40.57 -19.13 7.88
N ALA A 737 -40.83 -20.24 7.21
CA ALA A 737 -40.14 -20.70 6.01
C ALA A 737 -39.98 -19.60 4.93
N GLY A 738 -38.76 -19.30 4.53
CA GLY A 738 -38.48 -18.29 3.49
C GLY A 738 -38.42 -16.85 4.02
N VAL A 739 -38.22 -16.65 5.33
CA VAL A 739 -37.93 -15.34 5.95
C VAL A 739 -36.43 -15.20 6.19
N PHE A 740 -35.87 -14.04 5.85
CA PHE A 740 -34.63 -13.54 6.44
C PHE A 740 -34.95 -12.76 7.72
N TYR A 741 -34.20 -13.03 8.78
CA TYR A 741 -34.13 -12.16 9.94
C TYR A 741 -32.72 -11.57 10.02
N THR A 742 -32.61 -10.24 10.06
CA THR A 742 -31.34 -9.51 10.18
C THR A 742 -31.34 -8.64 11.44
N THR A 743 -30.15 -8.30 11.94
CA THR A 743 -29.94 -7.38 13.08
C THR A 743 -28.68 -6.57 12.83
N ASN A 744 -28.70 -5.28 13.19
CA ASN A 744 -27.53 -4.41 13.12
C ASN A 744 -26.79 -4.36 14.48
N ASP A 745 -27.36 -4.96 15.52
CA ASP A 745 -26.70 -5.11 16.82
C ASP A 745 -25.61 -6.19 16.77
N VAL A 746 -24.44 -5.85 17.31
CA VAL A 746 -23.34 -6.80 17.52
C VAL A 746 -23.53 -7.51 18.87
N GLY A 747 -23.91 -8.79 18.85
CA GLY A 747 -24.12 -9.60 20.04
C GLY A 747 -25.59 -9.83 20.44
N ALA A 748 -25.82 -10.32 21.66
CA ALA A 748 -27.11 -10.85 22.11
C ALA A 748 -28.26 -9.82 22.09
N THR A 749 -29.13 -9.91 21.07
CA THR A 749 -30.21 -8.94 20.81
C THR A 749 -31.60 -9.57 20.56
N PRO A 750 -32.70 -8.91 20.97
CA PRO A 750 -34.05 -9.17 20.49
C PRO A 750 -34.43 -8.40 19.20
N ASN A 751 -33.58 -7.48 18.73
CA ASN A 751 -33.89 -6.52 17.65
C ASN A 751 -33.70 -7.13 16.25
N TRP A 752 -34.62 -8.01 15.84
CA TRP A 752 -34.56 -8.67 14.53
C TRP A 752 -35.56 -8.09 13.53
N THR A 753 -35.06 -7.57 12.42
CA THR A 753 -35.86 -7.15 11.26
C THR A 753 -36.24 -8.37 10.43
N ALA A 754 -37.53 -8.58 10.18
CA ALA A 754 -38.04 -9.73 9.43
C ALA A 754 -38.42 -9.33 7.99
N THR A 755 -37.80 -9.99 7.02
CA THR A 755 -38.01 -9.74 5.58
C THR A 755 -38.40 -11.04 4.88
N TRP A 756 -39.64 -11.08 4.38
CA TRP A 756 -40.19 -12.27 3.71
C TRP A 756 -39.62 -12.39 2.29
N PHE A 757 -38.83 -13.42 2.06
CA PHE A 757 -38.20 -13.69 0.77
C PHE A 757 -39.10 -14.50 -0.16
N GLY A 758 -39.94 -15.40 0.36
CA GLY A 758 -41.01 -16.07 -0.39
C GLY A 758 -40.61 -17.27 -1.23
N LEU A 759 -39.36 -17.75 -1.14
CA LEU A 759 -38.99 -19.07 -1.62
C LEU A 759 -39.26 -20.10 -0.51
N PHE A 760 -40.21 -21.00 -0.73
CA PHE A 760 -40.70 -21.89 0.31
C PHE A 760 -39.64 -22.88 0.83
N ALA A 761 -39.70 -23.15 2.13
CA ALA A 761 -39.02 -24.25 2.77
C ALA A 761 -39.37 -25.63 2.19
N GLY A 762 -38.47 -26.58 2.37
CA GLY A 762 -38.68 -27.99 2.02
C GLY A 762 -38.20 -28.37 0.62
N VAL A 763 -37.80 -27.40 -0.20
CA VAL A 763 -36.97 -27.64 -1.39
C VAL A 763 -35.55 -27.93 -0.92
N ALA A 764 -35.09 -29.17 -1.12
CA ALA A 764 -33.74 -29.56 -0.77
C ALA A 764 -32.71 -28.82 -1.64
N GLY A 765 -31.87 -28.00 -1.01
CA GLY A 765 -30.72 -27.35 -1.63
C GLY A 765 -30.84 -25.85 -1.89
N ASN A 766 -31.93 -25.19 -1.48
CA ASN A 766 -31.92 -23.73 -1.30
C ASN A 766 -30.77 -23.33 -0.35
N GLN A 767 -29.99 -22.32 -0.71
CA GLN A 767 -28.94 -21.78 0.16
C GLN A 767 -28.93 -20.25 0.08
N PRO A 768 -28.89 -19.50 1.20
CA PRO A 768 -28.70 -18.06 1.14
C PRO A 768 -27.31 -17.74 0.58
N VAL A 769 -27.18 -16.55 0.01
CA VAL A 769 -25.93 -15.84 -0.27
C VAL A 769 -26.24 -14.36 -0.07
N VAL A 770 -25.31 -13.61 0.49
CA VAL A 770 -25.50 -12.19 0.79
C VAL A 770 -24.24 -11.43 0.41
N GLY A 771 -24.43 -10.17 0.07
CA GLY A 771 -23.37 -9.31 -0.43
C GLY A 771 -23.93 -8.14 -1.24
N ARG A 772 -23.10 -7.13 -1.48
CA ARG A 772 -23.33 -5.94 -2.29
C ARG A 772 -23.44 -6.28 -3.79
N PHE A 773 -24.54 -6.90 -4.18
CA PHE A 773 -24.84 -7.24 -5.59
C PHE A 773 -25.20 -6.02 -6.48
N ALA A 774 -25.17 -4.80 -5.94
CA ALA A 774 -25.48 -3.56 -6.64
C ALA A 774 -24.70 -2.39 -6.02
N VAL A 775 -24.69 -1.23 -6.69
CA VAL A 775 -24.06 0.03 -6.21
C VAL A 775 -24.86 0.69 -5.07
N THR A 776 -25.10 -0.06 -3.99
CA THR A 776 -25.72 0.38 -2.74
C THR A 776 -24.72 0.20 -1.60
N ALA A 777 -24.78 1.05 -0.56
CA ALA A 777 -23.91 0.89 0.60
C ALA A 777 -24.16 -0.47 1.30
N ASN A 778 -25.44 -0.82 1.44
CA ASN A 778 -25.95 -2.00 2.12
C ASN A 778 -25.84 -3.27 1.26
N ASP A 779 -25.69 -4.41 1.95
CA ASP A 779 -25.71 -5.75 1.38
C ASP A 779 -27.10 -6.22 0.98
N CYS A 780 -27.12 -7.03 -0.07
CA CYS A 780 -28.33 -7.60 -0.66
C CYS A 780 -28.60 -9.01 -0.12
N LEU A 781 -29.88 -9.29 0.17
CA LEU A 781 -30.37 -10.61 0.55
C LEU A 781 -30.54 -11.48 -0.69
N GLY A 782 -29.88 -12.63 -0.75
CA GLY A 782 -29.96 -13.56 -1.88
C GLY A 782 -30.22 -15.02 -1.46
N VAL A 783 -30.85 -15.79 -2.35
CA VAL A 783 -31.05 -17.24 -2.21
C VAL A 783 -30.77 -17.91 -3.54
N MET A 784 -29.83 -18.86 -3.53
CA MET A 784 -29.58 -19.77 -4.63
C MET A 784 -30.59 -20.91 -4.59
N ASP A 785 -31.42 -21.02 -5.62
CA ASP A 785 -32.31 -22.15 -5.89
C ASP A 785 -31.54 -23.21 -6.68
N SER A 786 -31.48 -24.43 -6.14
CA SER A 786 -30.79 -25.58 -6.72
C SER A 786 -31.74 -26.62 -7.32
N GLN A 787 -33.00 -26.27 -7.61
CA GLN A 787 -33.89 -27.18 -8.32
C GLN A 787 -33.28 -27.61 -9.65
N ASN A 788 -33.52 -28.87 -10.03
CA ASN A 788 -33.16 -29.34 -11.36
C ASN A 788 -34.10 -28.67 -12.37
N PHE A 789 -33.55 -27.95 -13.36
CA PHE A 789 -34.31 -27.24 -14.40
C PHE A 789 -34.13 -27.91 -15.77
N PRO A 790 -34.96 -28.92 -16.14
CA PRO A 790 -34.92 -29.52 -17.47
C PRO A 790 -35.23 -28.48 -18.57
N PRO A 791 -34.59 -28.56 -19.75
CA PRO A 791 -33.70 -29.64 -20.22
C PRO A 791 -32.20 -29.44 -19.93
N TYR A 792 -31.79 -28.40 -19.19
CA TYR A 792 -30.40 -27.92 -19.16
C TYR A 792 -29.49 -28.60 -18.12
N GLY A 793 -30.06 -29.43 -17.24
CA GLY A 793 -29.35 -30.03 -16.11
C GLY A 793 -29.47 -29.17 -14.84
N THR A 794 -28.53 -29.30 -13.92
CA THR A 794 -28.46 -28.47 -12.70
C THR A 794 -27.93 -27.08 -13.03
N ALA A 795 -28.80 -26.25 -13.61
CA ALA A 795 -28.68 -24.79 -13.54
C ALA A 795 -29.13 -24.33 -12.15
N PHE A 796 -28.65 -23.17 -11.70
CA PHE A 796 -29.04 -22.56 -10.43
C PHE A 796 -29.59 -21.17 -10.68
N ALA A 797 -30.59 -20.75 -9.92
CA ALA A 797 -31.14 -19.40 -10.01
C ALA A 797 -30.83 -18.64 -8.71
N LEU A 798 -30.06 -17.56 -8.80
CA LEU A 798 -29.95 -16.61 -7.71
C LEU A 798 -31.14 -15.66 -7.78
N TYR A 799 -32.00 -15.73 -6.78
CA TYR A 799 -32.97 -14.67 -6.50
C TYR A 799 -32.33 -13.71 -5.50
N TYR A 800 -32.40 -12.39 -5.70
CA TYR A 800 -31.85 -11.43 -4.73
C TYR A 800 -32.64 -10.12 -4.62
N THR A 801 -32.45 -9.39 -3.52
CA THR A 801 -33.00 -8.04 -3.25
C THR A 801 -32.04 -7.24 -2.37
N CYS A 802 -31.75 -6.00 -2.74
CA CYS A 802 -30.99 -5.06 -1.89
C CYS A 802 -31.88 -4.27 -0.93
N VAL A 803 -33.18 -4.58 -0.90
CA VAL A 803 -34.13 -4.06 0.10
C VAL A 803 -34.17 -5.05 1.28
N THR A 804 -33.47 -4.70 2.36
CA THR A 804 -33.28 -5.52 3.57
C THR A 804 -34.46 -5.49 4.54
N SER A 805 -35.49 -4.66 4.28
CA SER A 805 -36.67 -4.49 5.14
C SER A 805 -38.01 -4.58 4.38
N GLY A 806 -39.06 -5.03 5.08
CA GLY A 806 -40.44 -5.00 4.57
C GLY A 806 -41.03 -6.37 4.20
N GLY A 807 -42.36 -6.39 4.06
CA GLY A 807 -43.15 -7.62 4.12
C GLY A 807 -43.13 -8.56 2.91
N ASN A 808 -42.53 -8.16 1.77
CA ASN A 808 -42.18 -9.00 0.61
C ASN A 808 -41.51 -8.13 -0.48
N PRO A 809 -40.22 -7.77 -0.38
CA PRO A 809 -39.55 -6.96 -1.39
C PRO A 809 -39.50 -7.65 -2.76
N ALA A 810 -39.48 -6.85 -3.83
CA ALA A 810 -39.28 -7.34 -5.19
C ALA A 810 -37.91 -8.02 -5.34
N LYS A 811 -37.82 -9.04 -6.18
CA LYS A 811 -36.62 -9.86 -6.35
C LYS A 811 -36.15 -9.84 -7.80
N THR A 812 -34.85 -9.64 -7.99
CA THR A 812 -34.15 -9.84 -9.27
C THR A 812 -33.73 -11.31 -9.37
N VAL A 813 -33.57 -11.82 -10.61
CA VAL A 813 -33.13 -13.20 -10.88
C VAL A 813 -31.92 -13.19 -11.80
N GLN A 814 -30.85 -13.87 -11.38
CA GLN A 814 -29.68 -14.20 -12.21
C GLN A 814 -29.62 -15.72 -12.45
N TRP A 815 -29.36 -16.13 -13.68
CA TRP A 815 -29.25 -17.55 -14.05
C TRP A 815 -27.80 -18.02 -14.06
N ASN A 816 -27.43 -18.84 -13.08
CA ASN A 816 -26.07 -19.33 -12.90
C ASN A 816 -25.89 -20.70 -13.57
N SER A 817 -25.15 -20.70 -14.68
CA SER A 817 -24.84 -21.90 -15.47
C SER A 817 -23.55 -22.55 -14.99
N VAL A 818 -23.60 -23.81 -14.55
CA VAL A 818 -22.49 -24.45 -13.82
C VAL A 818 -21.58 -25.30 -14.69
N LEU A 819 -20.27 -25.06 -14.57
CA LEU A 819 -19.18 -25.79 -15.23
C LEU A 819 -18.72 -27.06 -14.50
N LEU A 820 -19.31 -27.39 -13.34
CA LEU A 820 -18.90 -28.51 -12.47
C LEU A 820 -19.90 -29.70 -12.42
N PRO A 821 -20.31 -30.30 -13.57
CA PRO A 821 -21.22 -31.44 -13.59
C PRO A 821 -20.52 -32.75 -13.15
N ASP A 822 -21.31 -33.75 -12.75
CA ASP A 822 -20.82 -35.09 -12.36
C ASP A 822 -19.93 -35.74 -13.43
N SER A 823 -20.24 -35.48 -14.71
CA SER A 823 -19.47 -35.95 -15.87
C SER A 823 -18.05 -35.38 -15.97
N GLY A 824 -17.73 -34.30 -15.24
CA GLY A 824 -16.39 -33.73 -15.13
C GLY A 824 -15.52 -34.36 -14.02
N GLY A 825 -16.04 -35.33 -13.27
CA GLY A 825 -15.32 -35.94 -12.13
C GLY A 825 -15.41 -35.15 -10.82
N PHE A 826 -16.15 -34.03 -10.81
CA PHE A 826 -16.44 -33.25 -9.61
C PHE A 826 -17.43 -33.99 -8.72
N SER A 827 -17.13 -34.11 -7.42
CA SER A 827 -17.95 -34.86 -6.46
C SER A 827 -18.20 -34.05 -5.19
N GLY A 828 -19.26 -34.43 -4.45
CA GLY A 828 -19.75 -33.71 -3.28
C GLY A 828 -20.90 -32.75 -3.60
N THR A 829 -21.40 -32.10 -2.53
CA THR A 829 -22.51 -31.14 -2.57
C THR A 829 -22.03 -29.77 -3.03
N PHE A 830 -22.87 -29.05 -3.78
CA PHE A 830 -22.64 -27.66 -4.15
C PHE A 830 -22.69 -26.74 -2.92
N GLN A 831 -21.78 -25.78 -2.85
CA GLN A 831 -21.76 -24.70 -1.86
C GLN A 831 -21.56 -23.38 -2.61
N PHE A 832 -22.27 -22.33 -2.21
CA PHE A 832 -22.17 -21.01 -2.85
C PHE A 832 -21.72 -19.94 -1.86
N GLY A 833 -20.91 -19.00 -2.33
CA GLY A 833 -20.54 -17.78 -1.62
C GLY A 833 -20.68 -16.57 -2.56
N ALA A 834 -20.57 -15.37 -2.00
CA ALA A 834 -20.54 -14.11 -2.73
C ALA A 834 -19.26 -13.37 -2.38
N GLY A 835 -18.72 -12.58 -3.31
CA GLY A 835 -17.51 -11.79 -3.11
C GLY A 835 -17.15 -10.91 -4.31
N ASP A 836 -16.38 -9.87 -4.05
CA ASP A 836 -15.72 -8.97 -4.99
C ASP A 836 -14.37 -9.55 -5.44
N PHE A 837 -14.41 -10.49 -6.38
CA PHE A 837 -13.22 -11.19 -6.88
C PHE A 837 -12.40 -10.38 -7.91
N ASP A 838 -12.71 -9.10 -8.12
CA ASP A 838 -11.98 -8.19 -9.01
C ASP A 838 -11.72 -6.78 -8.44
N GLY A 839 -12.06 -6.53 -7.17
CA GLY A 839 -11.78 -5.27 -6.47
C GLY A 839 -12.56 -4.08 -7.01
N ASN A 840 -13.76 -4.32 -7.56
CA ASN A 840 -14.60 -3.28 -8.18
C ASN A 840 -15.65 -2.70 -7.20
N GLY A 841 -15.74 -3.23 -5.99
CA GLY A 841 -16.69 -2.88 -4.94
C GLY A 841 -18.10 -3.47 -5.12
N ILE A 842 -18.29 -4.46 -5.99
CA ILE A 842 -19.58 -5.11 -6.29
C ILE A 842 -19.43 -6.62 -6.39
N ASP A 843 -20.24 -7.32 -5.60
CA ASP A 843 -20.06 -8.75 -5.42
C ASP A 843 -20.65 -9.55 -6.57
N SER A 844 -20.01 -10.67 -6.84
CA SER A 844 -20.45 -11.71 -7.74
C SER A 844 -20.53 -13.05 -7.01
N ILE A 845 -20.74 -14.15 -7.73
CA ILE A 845 -21.01 -15.47 -7.13
C ILE A 845 -19.87 -16.45 -7.37
N ALA A 846 -19.47 -17.12 -6.29
CA ALA A 846 -18.63 -18.30 -6.30
C ALA A 846 -19.43 -19.58 -6.02
N CYS A 847 -19.05 -20.67 -6.68
CA CYS A 847 -19.62 -21.99 -6.58
C CYS A 847 -18.50 -23.01 -6.33
N ARG A 848 -18.55 -23.71 -5.20
CA ARG A 848 -17.65 -24.80 -4.85
C ARG A 848 -18.32 -26.17 -5.00
N ARG A 849 -17.56 -27.14 -5.51
CA ARG A 849 -17.90 -28.57 -5.45
C ARG A 849 -16.64 -29.42 -5.24
N GLY A 850 -16.58 -30.12 -4.10
CA GLY A 850 -15.42 -30.92 -3.74
C GLY A 850 -14.17 -30.06 -3.58
N THR A 851 -13.09 -30.36 -4.31
CA THR A 851 -11.83 -29.57 -4.27
C THR A 851 -11.77 -28.46 -5.31
N TYR A 852 -12.88 -28.13 -5.98
CA TYR A 852 -12.92 -27.16 -7.07
C TYR A 852 -13.88 -26.03 -6.77
N ILE A 853 -13.43 -24.81 -7.06
CA ILE A 853 -14.19 -23.56 -6.94
C ILE A 853 -14.24 -22.93 -8.33
N THR A 854 -15.38 -22.37 -8.70
CA THR A 854 -15.57 -21.56 -9.93
C THR A 854 -16.33 -20.29 -9.57
N TRP A 855 -15.96 -19.14 -10.12
CA TRP A 855 -16.64 -17.87 -9.85
C TRP A 855 -16.83 -17.02 -11.11
N SER A 856 -17.70 -16.04 -10.97
CA SER A 856 -17.92 -14.95 -11.92
C SER A 856 -17.17 -13.70 -11.46
N ASN A 857 -16.86 -12.77 -12.38
CA ASN A 857 -16.54 -11.37 -12.04
C ASN A 857 -17.64 -10.45 -12.61
N THR A 858 -18.83 -11.00 -12.86
CA THR A 858 -19.99 -10.27 -13.35
C THR A 858 -21.01 -10.16 -12.24
N ASN A 859 -21.35 -8.93 -11.87
CA ASN A 859 -22.37 -8.63 -10.86
C ASN A 859 -23.71 -9.32 -11.15
N PRO A 860 -24.49 -9.71 -10.12
CA PRO A 860 -25.81 -10.26 -10.29
C PRO A 860 -26.76 -9.28 -10.99
N ASN A 861 -27.21 -9.66 -12.17
CA ASN A 861 -28.14 -8.90 -12.99
C ASN A 861 -29.12 -9.86 -13.68
N THR A 862 -29.98 -9.36 -14.56
CA THR A 862 -31.02 -10.17 -15.24
C THR A 862 -30.50 -11.10 -16.35
N VAL A 863 -29.19 -11.22 -16.52
CA VAL A 863 -28.52 -12.04 -17.56
C VAL A 863 -27.99 -13.34 -16.93
N ASN A 864 -27.58 -14.29 -17.77
CA ASN A 864 -26.90 -15.51 -17.31
C ASN A 864 -25.53 -15.16 -16.72
N GLY A 865 -25.28 -15.57 -15.47
CA GLY A 865 -23.96 -15.53 -14.86
C GLY A 865 -23.02 -16.50 -15.56
N THR A 866 -21.91 -15.98 -16.08
CA THR A 866 -20.79 -16.75 -16.63
C THR A 866 -19.75 -16.97 -15.53
N PHE A 867 -19.19 -18.18 -15.48
CA PHE A 867 -18.18 -18.57 -14.47
C PHE A 867 -16.84 -18.84 -15.17
N PRO A 868 -16.17 -17.85 -15.79
CA PRO A 868 -14.94 -18.08 -16.55
C PRO A 868 -13.78 -18.55 -15.68
N ASN A 869 -13.83 -18.26 -14.37
CA ASN A 869 -12.71 -18.42 -13.46
C ASN A 869 -12.85 -19.69 -12.62
N ALA A 870 -11.71 -20.32 -12.28
CA ALA A 870 -11.67 -21.55 -11.50
C ALA A 870 -10.41 -21.64 -10.63
N GLN A 871 -10.53 -22.29 -9.46
CA GLN A 871 -9.43 -22.56 -8.53
C GLN A 871 -9.51 -23.99 -8.00
N TYR A 872 -8.33 -24.59 -7.79
CA TYR A 872 -8.19 -25.83 -7.01
C TYR A 872 -7.91 -25.49 -5.54
N PHE A 873 -8.77 -26.02 -4.66
CA PHE A 873 -8.68 -25.90 -3.21
C PHE A 873 -8.84 -27.29 -2.58
N ALA A 874 -7.72 -27.97 -2.32
CA ALA A 874 -7.71 -29.24 -1.61
C ALA A 874 -8.26 -29.09 -0.18
N SER A 875 -8.85 -30.13 0.38
CA SER A 875 -9.20 -30.14 1.81
C SER A 875 -7.91 -30.37 2.63
N PRO A 876 -7.40 -29.39 3.41
CA PRO A 876 -6.14 -29.55 4.15
C PRO A 876 -6.23 -30.61 5.24
N VAL A 877 -7.43 -30.82 5.78
CA VAL A 877 -7.74 -31.86 6.76
C VAL A 877 -8.96 -32.67 6.31
N ALA A 878 -9.08 -33.89 6.81
CA ALA A 878 -10.23 -34.75 6.56
C ALA A 878 -11.40 -34.37 7.49
N GLY A 879 -12.57 -34.07 6.93
CA GLY A 879 -13.78 -33.77 7.70
C GLY A 879 -14.79 -32.93 6.91
N SER A 880 -16.00 -32.80 7.46
CA SER A 880 -17.01 -31.89 6.92
C SER A 880 -16.57 -30.43 7.06
N ASN A 881 -16.73 -29.66 5.99
CA ASN A 881 -16.34 -28.25 5.91
C ASN A 881 -17.42 -27.39 5.27
N ASN A 882 -17.47 -26.12 5.67
CA ASN A 882 -18.26 -25.08 5.02
C ASN A 882 -17.34 -24.25 4.12
N PHE A 883 -17.82 -23.91 2.93
CA PHE A 883 -17.19 -22.94 2.05
C PHE A 883 -17.39 -21.54 2.62
N VAL A 884 -16.32 -20.75 2.68
CA VAL A 884 -16.35 -19.32 3.02
C VAL A 884 -15.63 -18.54 1.92
N VAL A 885 -16.10 -17.32 1.70
CA VAL A 885 -15.48 -16.30 0.86
C VAL A 885 -15.03 -15.16 1.78
N GLY A 886 -14.16 -14.27 1.29
CA GLY A 886 -13.85 -13.00 1.91
C GLY A 886 -12.44 -12.49 1.60
N ASP A 887 -12.20 -11.21 1.87
CA ASP A 887 -10.90 -10.57 1.85
C ASP A 887 -10.14 -10.94 3.12
N PHE A 888 -9.17 -11.85 2.98
CA PHE A 888 -8.38 -12.38 4.11
C PHE A 888 -7.11 -11.59 4.40
N ASP A 889 -6.78 -10.56 3.60
CA ASP A 889 -5.57 -9.74 3.72
C ASP A 889 -5.76 -8.22 3.59
N ASN A 890 -7.00 -7.76 3.52
CA ASN A 890 -7.38 -6.35 3.44
C ASN A 890 -6.89 -5.66 2.16
N ASN A 891 -6.83 -6.39 1.04
CA ASN A 891 -6.38 -5.87 -0.26
C ASN A 891 -7.54 -5.38 -1.15
N GLY A 892 -8.79 -5.53 -0.71
CA GLY A 892 -9.99 -5.16 -1.44
C GLY A 892 -10.48 -6.21 -2.44
N VAL A 893 -9.88 -7.41 -2.49
CA VAL A 893 -10.24 -8.51 -3.38
C VAL A 893 -10.57 -9.75 -2.58
N ASP A 894 -11.81 -10.22 -2.69
CA ASP A 894 -12.25 -11.42 -2.01
C ASP A 894 -11.59 -12.68 -2.58
N SER A 895 -11.38 -13.67 -1.72
CA SER A 895 -10.80 -14.95 -2.07
C SER A 895 -11.50 -16.09 -1.31
N PHE A 896 -10.82 -17.21 -1.03
CA PHE A 896 -11.50 -18.47 -0.69
C PHE A 896 -10.96 -19.16 0.55
N GLY A 897 -11.88 -19.74 1.34
CA GLY A 897 -11.53 -20.57 2.49
C GLY A 897 -12.48 -21.73 2.76
N LEU A 898 -12.03 -22.60 3.67
CA LEU A 898 -12.75 -23.75 4.20
C LEU A 898 -12.74 -23.73 5.73
N PHE A 899 -13.91 -23.60 6.32
CA PHE A 899 -14.09 -23.69 7.77
C PHE A 899 -14.43 -25.11 8.20
N PHE A 900 -13.71 -25.65 9.19
CA PHE A 900 -13.90 -27.01 9.71
C PHE A 900 -14.44 -27.01 11.16
N PRO A 901 -15.75 -26.83 11.36
CA PRO A 901 -16.38 -26.70 12.69
C PRO A 901 -16.33 -27.98 13.54
N ALA A 902 -16.10 -29.15 12.92
CA ALA A 902 -16.18 -30.45 13.59
C ALA A 902 -14.82 -31.07 13.97
N SER A 903 -13.69 -30.56 13.42
CA SER A 903 -12.35 -31.08 13.72
C SER A 903 -11.61 -30.24 14.75
N ASN A 904 -11.53 -28.93 14.54
CA ASN A 904 -10.64 -28.04 15.27
C ASN A 904 -11.10 -26.57 15.33
N GLY A 905 -12.20 -26.19 14.67
CA GLY A 905 -12.65 -24.79 14.64
C GLY A 905 -11.71 -23.87 13.83
N THR A 906 -10.92 -24.44 12.92
CA THR A 906 -9.97 -23.71 12.09
C THR A 906 -10.59 -23.35 10.74
N VAL A 907 -10.35 -22.11 10.30
CA VAL A 907 -10.51 -21.68 8.91
C VAL A 907 -9.17 -21.85 8.22
N TYR A 908 -9.18 -22.48 7.05
CA TYR A 908 -8.04 -22.55 6.15
C TYR A 908 -8.37 -21.73 4.91
N PHE A 909 -7.49 -20.81 4.51
CA PHE A 909 -7.79 -19.85 3.47
C PHE A 909 -6.58 -19.60 2.55
N LYS A 910 -6.85 -18.92 1.45
CA LYS A 910 -5.86 -18.33 0.55
C LYS A 910 -6.21 -16.86 0.36
N ASN A 911 -5.19 -16.07 0.09
CA ASN A 911 -5.31 -14.66 -0.29
C ASN A 911 -5.19 -14.49 -1.82
N ASP A 912 -4.98 -15.61 -2.54
CA ASP A 912 -4.82 -15.66 -3.99
C ASP A 912 -6.01 -16.33 -4.68
N LEU A 913 -6.37 -15.80 -5.85
CA LEU A 913 -7.31 -16.40 -6.80
C LEU A 913 -6.60 -17.32 -7.82
N ALA A 914 -5.30 -17.59 -7.66
CA ALA A 914 -4.49 -18.25 -8.68
C ALA A 914 -4.79 -19.75 -8.82
N PHE A 915 -4.82 -20.21 -10.07
CA PHE A 915 -5.05 -21.61 -10.39
C PHE A 915 -3.78 -22.45 -10.11
N ASN A 916 -3.90 -23.47 -9.25
CA ASN A 916 -2.89 -24.51 -8.95
C ASN A 916 -1.71 -24.16 -8.02
N SER A 917 -1.83 -23.24 -7.07
CA SER A 917 -0.81 -23.13 -5.99
C SER A 917 -0.68 -24.42 -5.15
N GLY A 918 -1.80 -25.12 -4.89
CA GLY A 918 -1.85 -26.41 -4.17
C GLY A 918 -1.54 -26.33 -2.67
N ALA A 919 -0.65 -25.42 -2.29
CA ALA A 919 -0.44 -24.94 -0.94
C ALA A 919 -1.66 -24.14 -0.44
N ILE A 920 -1.82 -24.16 0.87
CA ILE A 920 -2.80 -23.35 1.61
C ILE A 920 -1.95 -22.55 2.59
N PRO A 921 -1.69 -21.25 2.32
CA PRO A 921 -0.74 -20.46 3.09
C PRO A 921 -1.33 -19.99 4.42
N GLY A 922 -2.64 -19.74 4.48
CA GLY A 922 -3.33 -19.22 5.66
C GLY A 922 -4.10 -20.29 6.45
N SER A 923 -3.96 -20.26 7.77
CA SER A 923 -4.88 -20.96 8.67
C SER A 923 -5.04 -20.21 10.00
N GLN A 924 -6.28 -20.01 10.44
CA GLN A 924 -6.59 -19.35 11.70
C GLN A 924 -7.49 -20.24 12.56
N THR A 925 -7.16 -20.38 13.85
CA THR A 925 -7.91 -21.22 14.80
C THR A 925 -8.66 -20.34 15.80
N VAL A 926 -9.97 -20.56 15.92
CA VAL A 926 -10.86 -19.81 16.81
C VAL A 926 -10.77 -20.37 18.24
N GLY A 927 -10.65 -19.49 19.24
CA GLY A 927 -10.33 -19.84 20.65
C GLY A 927 -11.46 -20.46 21.49
N LEU A 928 -11.12 -20.88 22.72
CA LEU A 928 -11.97 -21.60 23.71
C LEU A 928 -11.67 -21.09 25.16
N PRO A 929 -12.55 -21.17 26.19
CA PRO A 929 -13.94 -21.65 26.24
C PRO A 929 -14.97 -20.86 27.14
N ILE A 930 -16.23 -21.37 27.19
CA ILE A 930 -17.30 -21.35 28.26
C ILE A 930 -18.68 -20.79 27.82
N GLY A 931 -19.73 -21.64 27.85
CA GLY A 931 -21.14 -21.23 27.84
C GLY A 931 -22.10 -22.20 27.11
N THR A 932 -23.37 -22.29 27.53
CA THR A 932 -24.42 -23.04 26.80
C THR A 932 -25.32 -22.09 26.01
N ALA A 933 -25.11 -22.04 24.69
CA ALA A 933 -25.91 -21.29 23.72
C ALA A 933 -26.47 -22.21 22.62
N THR A 934 -27.30 -21.67 21.72
CA THR A 934 -28.10 -22.46 20.76
C THR A 934 -27.30 -22.94 19.55
N THR A 935 -27.46 -24.22 19.18
CA THR A 935 -26.74 -24.87 18.08
C THR A 935 -27.35 -24.57 16.70
N ALA A 936 -26.60 -23.92 15.82
CA ALA A 936 -26.83 -23.88 14.37
C ALA A 936 -26.02 -24.98 13.63
N THR A 937 -26.27 -25.19 12.33
CA THR A 937 -25.75 -26.39 11.61
C THR A 937 -25.03 -26.13 10.29
N THR A 938 -25.06 -24.92 9.73
CA THR A 938 -24.44 -24.55 8.44
C THR A 938 -24.12 -23.06 8.36
N TRP A 939 -23.03 -22.68 7.68
CA TRP A 939 -22.50 -21.31 7.60
C TRP A 939 -22.13 -20.90 6.18
N LYS A 940 -22.23 -19.59 5.95
CA LYS A 940 -21.63 -18.87 4.82
C LYS A 940 -21.19 -17.49 5.31
N GLY A 941 -19.90 -17.21 5.21
CA GLY A 941 -19.36 -15.85 5.36
C GLY A 941 -19.29 -15.18 4.00
N TYR A 942 -19.43 -13.87 4.04
CA TYR A 942 -18.68 -12.94 3.20
C TYR A 942 -17.35 -12.66 3.92
#